data_AF-A0A7S2EIV7-F1
#
_entry.id   AF-A0A7S2EIV7-F1
#
_cell.length_a   1.000
_cell.length_b   1.000
_cell.length_c   1.000
_cell.angle_alpha   90.00
_cell.angle_beta   90.00
_cell.angle_gamma   90.00
#
_symmetry.space_group_name_H-M   'P 1'
#
loop_
_entity.id
_entity.type
_entity.pdbx_description
1 polymer ?
#
loop_
_entity_poly.entity_id
_entity_poly.type
_entity_poly.pdbx_seq_one_letter_code
_entity_poly.pdbx_strand_id
1 'polypeptide(L)'
;MSKVKGSGGQILDIICPCCQRSMDTNEVMMFDATMESLSDPIRSELIQTDQASVGKNRSALRNYETWRKIVSQSMPDYLDHTRITNEVNDLEVSVSNGEDELKPMQDELSAAKDKADELQNDASELRQLLDVVNRLRDDANRIAEKTRQVASKRDELSVMAPSAEGRDLKSMEMDFDAKNNEKDELMRKNTKLNKDLTSLNHRIMTLGSQATKAEQQAKELEAKHKQYQEAAERKKELNESIANCIEEDKKLQEQEVPIRQKIRAKQSDRQRMRTVAAEEEIRLNRLINEFSNDVQSLNSLTERIDRYLESNNEEEIEKLDSSLADVASSTREKENALKEMVPELQALQKKVSDQERHKKTIQDNIKLIKALDNVKKLRDELSVLEEELENLQGSNALNDDYASAMSSKKRHMEEKHRCEGRRLGYKDQQRNLKRKLLTPEYKDIDERHRVKMIEYETTMIAVTDLDKYHNALDKALLRYHGMKIEDINKIIRELWTLTYKGRDINNIALVSGAESSGGTKAARSYNYRVVMTKGNTQLDMRGRCSAGQRVLASIVIRLALAETFCLNCGVMALDEPTTNLDYENKRGLAVALAQIIANRAAQHNFQLVCITHDEEFVSMMKNELSTHTGFDMPEKYFQVSREEGPDGKHYSKINAIDWDEI
;
A
#
# COMPACT_ATOMS: atom_id res chain seq x y z
N MET A 1 -31.42 -51.34 -7.63
CA MET A 1 -32.03 -52.41 -6.80
C MET A 1 -31.35 -53.74 -7.06
N SER A 2 -31.52 -54.74 -6.17
CA SER A 2 -31.12 -56.13 -6.45
C SER A 2 -32.32 -56.94 -6.92
N LYS A 3 -32.17 -57.67 -8.04
CA LYS A 3 -33.21 -58.53 -8.62
C LYS A 3 -32.90 -59.99 -8.29
N VAL A 4 -33.69 -60.60 -7.42
CA VAL A 4 -33.56 -62.02 -7.07
C VAL A 4 -34.03 -62.84 -8.27
N LYS A 5 -33.20 -63.74 -8.78
CA LYS A 5 -33.53 -64.60 -9.93
C LYS A 5 -33.60 -66.06 -9.54
N GLY A 6 -34.63 -66.75 -10.00
CA GLY A 6 -34.75 -68.20 -9.88
C GLY A 6 -33.85 -68.95 -10.88
N SER A 7 -33.76 -70.27 -10.72
CA SER A 7 -32.87 -71.15 -11.50
C SER A 7 -33.08 -71.08 -13.03
N GLY A 8 -34.26 -70.67 -13.49
CA GLY A 8 -34.58 -70.42 -14.90
C GLY A 8 -34.35 -68.98 -15.40
N GLY A 9 -33.66 -68.14 -14.62
CA GLY A 9 -33.33 -66.75 -14.99
C GLY A 9 -34.45 -65.72 -14.84
N GLN A 10 -35.69 -66.15 -14.56
CA GLN A 10 -36.83 -65.30 -14.22
C GLN A 10 -36.60 -64.56 -12.90
N ILE A 11 -37.08 -63.32 -12.81
CA ILE A 11 -37.02 -62.49 -11.60
C ILE A 11 -38.15 -62.95 -10.66
N LEU A 12 -37.80 -63.29 -9.42
CA LEU A 12 -38.74 -63.74 -8.39
C LEU A 12 -39.12 -62.60 -7.44
N ASP A 13 -38.19 -61.69 -7.13
CA ASP A 13 -38.38 -60.59 -6.20
C ASP A 13 -37.43 -59.41 -6.54
N ILE A 14 -37.81 -58.20 -6.12
CA ILE A 14 -37.02 -56.98 -6.24
C ILE A 14 -36.85 -56.38 -4.85
N ILE A 15 -35.61 -56.39 -4.38
CA ILE A 15 -35.27 -56.01 -3.00
C ILE A 15 -34.44 -54.72 -2.92
N CYS A 16 -34.71 -53.93 -1.88
CA CYS A 16 -34.00 -52.71 -1.58
C CYS A 16 -32.51 -53.00 -1.28
N PRO A 17 -31.54 -52.33 -1.94
CA PRO A 17 -30.12 -52.60 -1.71
C PRO A 17 -29.64 -52.15 -0.31
N CYS A 18 -30.38 -51.26 0.36
CA CYS A 18 -29.99 -50.69 1.66
C CYS A 18 -30.60 -51.41 2.87
N CYS A 19 -31.86 -51.87 2.77
CA CYS A 19 -32.58 -52.53 3.87
C CYS A 19 -33.09 -53.94 3.53
N GLN A 20 -32.83 -54.45 2.33
CA GLN A 20 -33.15 -55.80 1.84
C GLN A 20 -34.64 -56.21 1.85
N ARG A 21 -35.54 -55.32 2.27
CA ARG A 21 -36.99 -55.49 2.15
C ARG A 21 -37.36 -55.68 0.68
N SER A 22 -38.30 -56.59 0.43
CA SER A 22 -39.04 -56.65 -0.84
C SER A 22 -39.84 -55.36 -1.04
N MET A 23 -39.98 -55.01 -2.33
CA MET A 23 -40.63 -53.79 -2.80
C MET A 23 -41.73 -54.18 -3.78
N ASP A 24 -42.94 -53.68 -3.59
CA ASP A 24 -44.01 -53.89 -4.58
C ASP A 24 -43.73 -53.11 -5.89
N THR A 25 -44.52 -53.34 -6.94
CA THR A 25 -44.28 -52.72 -8.25
C THR A 25 -44.36 -51.19 -8.24
N ASN A 26 -45.16 -50.58 -7.36
CA ASN A 26 -45.23 -49.12 -7.18
C ASN A 26 -44.05 -48.60 -6.36
N GLU A 27 -43.66 -49.32 -5.30
CA GLU A 27 -42.49 -48.97 -4.49
C GLU A 27 -41.18 -49.10 -5.28
N VAL A 28 -41.09 -50.09 -6.18
CA VAL A 28 -40.02 -50.22 -7.18
C VAL A 28 -39.99 -49.00 -8.10
N MET A 29 -41.14 -48.59 -8.65
CA MET A 29 -41.20 -47.40 -9.53
C MET A 29 -40.87 -46.10 -8.79
N MET A 30 -41.33 -45.93 -7.54
CA MET A 30 -40.96 -44.78 -6.71
C MET A 30 -39.48 -44.82 -6.30
N PHE A 31 -38.92 -45.98 -5.98
CA PHE A 31 -37.51 -46.11 -5.64
C PHE A 31 -36.61 -45.82 -6.83
N ASP A 32 -36.90 -46.37 -8.01
CA ASP A 32 -36.12 -46.06 -9.22
C ASP A 32 -36.28 -44.57 -9.60
N ALA A 33 -37.49 -43.99 -9.57
CA ALA A 33 -37.66 -42.55 -9.82
C ALA A 33 -36.93 -41.65 -8.80
N THR A 34 -36.82 -42.09 -7.54
CA THR A 34 -36.09 -41.36 -6.49
C THR A 34 -34.57 -41.57 -6.61
N MET A 35 -34.11 -42.74 -7.03
CA MET A 35 -32.69 -42.99 -7.29
C MET A 35 -32.23 -42.34 -8.60
N GLU A 36 -33.07 -42.25 -9.62
CA GLU A 36 -32.82 -41.43 -10.80
C GLU A 36 -32.74 -39.95 -10.42
N SER A 37 -33.65 -39.40 -9.61
CA SER A 37 -33.56 -38.00 -9.18
C SER A 37 -32.37 -37.70 -8.25
N LEU A 38 -31.91 -38.68 -7.46
CA LEU A 38 -30.72 -38.57 -6.59
C LEU A 38 -29.39 -38.85 -7.32
N SER A 39 -29.39 -39.52 -8.46
CA SER A 39 -28.19 -39.78 -9.28
C SER A 39 -28.05 -38.85 -10.49
N ASP A 40 -29.16 -38.24 -10.95
CA ASP A 40 -29.15 -37.14 -11.91
C ASP A 40 -28.45 -35.91 -11.29
N PRO A 41 -27.27 -35.49 -11.83
CA PRO A 41 -26.54 -34.34 -11.29
C PRO A 41 -27.27 -33.00 -11.49
N ILE A 42 -28.34 -32.96 -12.29
CA ILE A 42 -29.16 -31.76 -12.51
C ILE A 42 -30.31 -31.69 -11.48
N ARG A 43 -30.79 -32.83 -10.94
CA ARG A 43 -31.90 -32.86 -9.97
C ARG A 43 -31.50 -33.13 -8.52
N SER A 44 -30.38 -33.80 -8.29
CA SER A 44 -29.97 -34.23 -6.95
C SER A 44 -29.42 -33.07 -6.12
N GLU A 45 -30.20 -32.59 -5.15
CA GLU A 45 -29.84 -31.47 -4.26
C GLU A 45 -28.54 -31.74 -3.46
N LEU A 46 -28.26 -33.00 -3.13
CA LEU A 46 -27.00 -33.44 -2.52
C LEU A 46 -25.81 -33.32 -3.48
N ILE A 47 -25.96 -33.73 -4.74
CA ILE A 47 -24.89 -33.60 -5.74
C ILE A 47 -24.70 -32.13 -6.11
N GLN A 48 -25.78 -31.33 -6.20
CA GLN A 48 -25.68 -29.89 -6.42
C GLN A 48 -24.94 -29.19 -5.28
N THR A 49 -25.23 -29.52 -4.01
CA THR A 49 -24.56 -28.88 -2.86
C THR A 49 -23.08 -29.28 -2.73
N ASP A 50 -22.72 -30.53 -3.01
CA ASP A 50 -21.31 -30.94 -3.07
C ASP A 50 -20.58 -30.30 -4.27
N GLN A 51 -21.14 -30.38 -5.48
CA GLN A 51 -20.54 -29.75 -6.66
C GLN A 51 -20.43 -28.22 -6.54
N ALA A 52 -21.40 -27.54 -5.91
CA ALA A 52 -21.31 -26.12 -5.60
C ALA A 52 -20.21 -25.82 -4.56
N SER A 53 -20.00 -26.71 -3.59
CA SER A 53 -18.96 -26.57 -2.56
C SER A 53 -17.55 -26.84 -3.13
N VAL A 54 -17.38 -27.91 -3.92
CA VAL A 54 -16.16 -28.21 -4.67
C VAL A 54 -15.87 -27.11 -5.71
N GLY A 55 -16.92 -26.57 -6.35
CA GLY A 55 -16.83 -25.44 -7.28
C GLY A 55 -16.36 -24.16 -6.60
N LYS A 56 -16.94 -23.79 -5.45
CA LYS A 56 -16.49 -22.67 -4.60
C LYS A 56 -15.05 -22.86 -4.12
N ASN A 57 -14.68 -24.07 -3.69
CA ASN A 57 -13.32 -24.34 -3.22
C ASN A 57 -12.29 -24.30 -4.36
N ARG A 58 -12.63 -24.77 -5.57
CA ARG A 58 -11.79 -24.63 -6.77
C ARG A 58 -11.65 -23.18 -7.23
N SER A 59 -12.72 -22.39 -7.19
CA SER A 59 -12.64 -20.96 -7.54
C SER A 59 -11.86 -20.17 -6.50
N ALA A 60 -12.08 -20.43 -5.20
CA ALA A 60 -11.29 -19.84 -4.11
C ALA A 60 -9.79 -20.18 -4.21
N LEU A 61 -9.44 -21.45 -4.46
CA LEU A 61 -8.04 -21.86 -4.65
C LEU A 61 -7.40 -21.17 -5.86
N ARG A 62 -8.09 -21.15 -7.01
CA ARG A 62 -7.60 -20.48 -8.23
C ARG A 62 -7.47 -18.96 -8.04
N ASN A 63 -8.40 -18.34 -7.32
CA ASN A 63 -8.33 -16.93 -6.95
C ASN A 63 -7.12 -16.68 -6.04
N TYR A 64 -6.89 -17.52 -5.03
CA TYR A 64 -5.73 -17.44 -4.15
C TYR A 64 -4.39 -17.65 -4.87
N GLU A 65 -4.29 -18.60 -5.81
CA GLU A 65 -3.08 -18.78 -6.64
C GLU A 65 -2.80 -17.58 -7.55
N THR A 66 -3.87 -16.99 -8.13
CA THR A 66 -3.76 -15.80 -8.98
C THR A 66 -3.38 -14.58 -8.15
N TRP A 67 -4.02 -14.40 -6.99
CA TRP A 67 -3.73 -13.38 -5.98
C TRP A 67 -2.27 -13.49 -5.49
N ARG A 68 -1.81 -14.69 -5.14
CA ARG A 68 -0.46 -14.95 -4.64
C ARG A 68 0.59 -14.60 -5.69
N LYS A 69 0.32 -14.91 -6.97
CA LYS A 69 1.16 -14.46 -8.08
C LYS A 69 1.21 -12.94 -8.14
N ILE A 70 0.06 -12.27 -8.22
CA ILE A 70 -0.03 -10.79 -8.28
C ILE A 70 0.74 -10.14 -7.13
N VAL A 71 0.50 -10.56 -5.88
CA VAL A 71 1.20 -10.00 -4.70
C VAL A 71 2.70 -10.30 -4.73
N SER A 72 3.13 -11.50 -5.13
CA SER A 72 4.55 -11.82 -5.30
C SER A 72 5.23 -11.02 -6.42
N GLN A 73 4.45 -10.55 -7.40
CA GLN A 73 4.93 -9.75 -8.52
C GLN A 73 4.94 -8.24 -8.20
N SER A 74 4.01 -7.75 -7.37
CA SER A 74 3.93 -6.34 -6.96
C SER A 74 4.73 -6.00 -5.69
N MET A 75 5.21 -7.00 -4.94
CA MET A 75 6.04 -6.77 -3.75
C MET A 75 7.39 -6.09 -4.08
N PRO A 76 8.11 -6.48 -5.17
CA PRO A 76 9.26 -5.71 -5.64
C PRO A 76 8.91 -4.26 -5.99
N ASP A 77 7.78 -4.04 -6.66
CA ASP A 77 7.33 -2.70 -7.07
C ASP A 77 7.03 -1.80 -5.86
N TYR A 78 6.44 -2.34 -4.79
CA TYR A 78 6.22 -1.60 -3.54
C TYR A 78 7.53 -1.25 -2.82
N LEU A 79 8.51 -2.16 -2.83
CA LEU A 79 9.84 -1.89 -2.29
C LEU A 79 10.58 -0.82 -3.12
N ASP A 80 10.45 -0.85 -4.46
CA ASP A 80 11.06 0.17 -5.32
C ASP A 80 10.33 1.51 -5.24
N HIS A 81 9.00 1.53 -5.07
CA HIS A 81 8.24 2.74 -4.73
C HIS A 81 8.77 3.39 -3.44
N THR A 82 8.96 2.59 -2.39
CA THR A 82 9.47 3.05 -1.10
C THR A 82 10.89 3.60 -1.24
N ARG A 83 11.76 2.90 -1.99
CA ARG A 83 13.13 3.36 -2.30
C ARG A 83 13.13 4.68 -3.06
N ILE A 84 12.39 4.78 -4.17
CA ILE A 84 12.32 5.98 -5.02
C ILE A 84 11.71 7.16 -4.23
N THR A 85 10.74 6.92 -3.36
CA THR A 85 10.15 7.95 -2.50
C THR A 85 11.18 8.51 -1.51
N ASN A 86 11.98 7.64 -0.88
CA ASN A 86 13.07 8.08 -0.01
C ASN A 86 14.15 8.85 -0.80
N GLU A 87 14.56 8.36 -1.98
CA GLU A 87 15.50 9.07 -2.86
C GLU A 87 14.98 10.45 -3.30
N VAL A 88 13.66 10.62 -3.49
CA VAL A 88 13.04 11.93 -3.75
C VAL A 88 13.10 12.85 -2.53
N ASN A 89 12.88 12.33 -1.32
CA ASN A 89 12.97 13.10 -0.08
C ASN A 89 14.41 13.56 0.21
N ASP A 90 15.39 12.68 0.03
CA ASP A 90 16.82 13.00 0.20
C ASP A 90 17.29 14.05 -0.83
N LEU A 91 16.79 13.96 -2.07
CA LEU A 91 17.01 15.00 -3.09
C LEU A 91 16.28 16.31 -2.79
N GLU A 92 15.14 16.30 -2.08
CA GLU A 92 14.47 17.52 -1.64
C GLU A 92 15.25 18.25 -0.54
N VAL A 93 15.77 17.52 0.43
CA VAL A 93 16.71 18.08 1.42
C VAL A 93 17.96 18.61 0.72
N SER A 94 18.51 17.87 -0.25
CA SER A 94 19.68 18.29 -1.03
C SER A 94 19.44 19.55 -1.89
N VAL A 95 18.23 19.71 -2.45
CA VAL A 95 17.83 20.91 -3.18
C VAL A 95 17.61 22.09 -2.22
N SER A 96 17.01 21.87 -1.04
CA SER A 96 16.83 22.93 -0.02
C SER A 96 18.18 23.44 0.48
N ASN A 97 19.07 22.54 0.90
CA ASN A 97 20.43 22.88 1.31
C ASN A 97 21.19 23.62 0.18
N GLY A 98 21.01 23.19 -1.08
CA GLY A 98 21.56 23.86 -2.25
C GLY A 98 20.89 25.20 -2.64
N GLU A 99 19.74 25.55 -2.05
CA GLU A 99 19.12 26.88 -2.15
C GLU A 99 19.51 27.77 -0.96
N ASP A 100 19.82 27.19 0.21
CA ASP A 100 20.37 27.88 1.38
C ASP A 100 21.88 28.17 1.27
N GLU A 101 22.68 27.30 0.64
CA GLU A 101 24.08 27.58 0.23
C GLU A 101 24.17 28.75 -0.77
N LEU A 102 23.14 28.93 -1.61
CA LEU A 102 23.18 29.82 -2.76
C LEU A 102 22.83 31.28 -2.40
N LYS A 103 22.06 31.50 -1.33
CA LYS A 103 21.73 32.83 -0.79
C LYS A 103 22.98 33.63 -0.39
N PRO A 104 23.82 33.18 0.57
CA PRO A 104 24.99 33.96 1.00
C PRO A 104 26.00 34.18 -0.13
N MET A 105 26.21 33.19 -1.01
CA MET A 105 27.06 33.39 -2.20
C MET A 105 26.50 34.42 -3.18
N GLN A 106 25.17 34.59 -3.25
CA GLN A 106 24.53 35.61 -4.07
C GLN A 106 24.61 37.00 -3.41
N ASP A 107 24.49 37.08 -2.09
CA ASP A 107 24.65 38.31 -1.31
C ASP A 107 26.11 38.81 -1.32
N GLU A 108 27.08 37.90 -1.12
CA GLU A 108 28.53 38.14 -1.29
C GLU A 108 28.86 38.61 -2.71
N LEU A 109 28.24 38.00 -3.73
CA LEU A 109 28.44 38.41 -5.12
C LEU A 109 27.88 39.80 -5.41
N SER A 110 26.77 40.23 -4.78
CA SER A 110 26.35 41.63 -4.84
C SER A 110 27.35 42.56 -4.15
N ALA A 111 27.77 42.28 -2.91
CA ALA A 111 28.73 43.13 -2.20
C ALA A 111 30.09 43.25 -2.93
N ALA A 112 30.59 42.14 -3.48
CA ALA A 112 31.82 42.13 -4.29
C ALA A 112 31.62 42.76 -5.68
N LYS A 113 30.40 42.74 -6.23
CA LYS A 113 30.07 43.47 -7.46
C LYS A 113 30.05 44.97 -7.20
N ASP A 114 29.32 45.42 -6.19
CA ASP A 114 29.05 46.82 -5.94
C ASP A 114 30.33 47.54 -5.50
N LYS A 115 31.14 46.94 -4.61
CA LYS A 115 32.50 47.45 -4.31
C LYS A 115 33.42 47.53 -5.54
N ALA A 116 33.31 46.60 -6.49
CA ALA A 116 34.08 46.65 -7.72
C ALA A 116 33.55 47.71 -8.70
N ASP A 117 32.25 47.97 -8.71
CA ASP A 117 31.63 49.01 -9.54
C ASP A 117 31.89 50.42 -8.95
N GLU A 118 31.98 50.55 -7.61
CA GLU A 118 32.49 51.75 -6.89
C GLU A 118 33.95 52.04 -7.28
N LEU A 119 34.85 51.10 -7.04
CA LEU A 119 36.28 51.25 -7.38
C LEU A 119 36.49 51.46 -8.90
N GLN A 120 35.60 50.97 -9.75
CA GLN A 120 35.63 51.27 -11.19
C GLN A 120 35.34 52.75 -11.47
N ASN A 121 34.40 53.36 -10.75
CA ASN A 121 34.08 54.78 -10.89
C ASN A 121 35.26 55.63 -10.40
N ASP A 122 35.78 55.38 -9.21
CA ASP A 122 36.95 56.08 -8.64
C ASP A 122 38.15 56.00 -9.58
N ALA A 123 38.47 54.78 -10.05
CA ALA A 123 39.55 54.55 -11.02
C ALA A 123 39.25 55.12 -12.41
N SER A 124 38.02 55.56 -12.71
CA SER A 124 37.66 56.29 -13.93
C SER A 124 37.76 57.81 -13.76
N GLU A 125 37.40 58.35 -12.59
CA GLU A 125 37.55 59.75 -12.25
C GLU A 125 39.03 60.11 -12.11
N LEU A 126 39.82 59.30 -11.40
CA LEU A 126 41.27 59.44 -11.33
C LEU A 126 41.93 59.33 -12.71
N ARG A 127 41.43 58.45 -13.60
CA ARG A 127 41.89 58.42 -15.00
C ARG A 127 41.53 59.69 -15.75
N GLN A 128 40.34 60.25 -15.58
CA GLN A 128 39.96 61.52 -16.20
C GLN A 128 40.80 62.69 -15.67
N LEU A 129 41.07 62.75 -14.37
CA LEU A 129 41.95 63.74 -13.75
C LEU A 129 43.40 63.60 -14.25
N LEU A 130 43.92 62.37 -14.31
CA LEU A 130 45.23 62.08 -14.89
C LEU A 130 45.28 62.46 -16.38
N ASP A 131 44.20 62.25 -17.13
CA ASP A 131 44.09 62.66 -18.53
C ASP A 131 44.04 64.19 -18.66
N VAL A 132 43.39 64.91 -17.74
CA VAL A 132 43.42 66.38 -17.67
C VAL A 132 44.80 66.90 -17.30
N VAL A 133 45.50 66.30 -16.33
CA VAL A 133 46.88 66.67 -15.97
C VAL A 133 47.84 66.36 -17.12
N ASN A 134 47.73 65.20 -17.77
CA ASN A 134 48.50 64.88 -18.98
C ASN A 134 48.19 65.85 -20.13
N ARG A 135 46.93 66.22 -20.36
CA ARG A 135 46.55 67.23 -21.37
C ARG A 135 47.09 68.61 -21.01
N LEU A 136 47.10 69.02 -19.74
CA LEU A 136 47.67 70.31 -19.31
C LEU A 136 49.20 70.31 -19.46
N ARG A 137 49.88 69.21 -19.13
CA ARG A 137 51.31 69.02 -19.40
C ARG A 137 51.59 69.01 -20.91
N ASP A 138 50.78 68.32 -21.68
CA ASP A 138 50.96 68.17 -23.12
C ASP A 138 50.51 69.42 -23.90
N ASP A 139 49.63 70.25 -23.34
CA ASP A 139 49.32 71.58 -23.85
C ASP A 139 50.34 72.63 -23.38
N ALA A 140 50.98 72.50 -22.21
CA ALA A 140 52.17 73.27 -21.86
C ALA A 140 53.35 72.91 -22.80
N ASN A 141 53.56 71.62 -23.06
CA ASN A 141 54.50 71.12 -24.06
C ASN A 141 54.11 71.58 -25.47
N ARG A 142 52.83 71.61 -25.85
CA ARG A 142 52.36 72.19 -27.13
C ARG A 142 52.41 73.71 -27.15
N ILE A 143 52.46 74.43 -26.03
CA ILE A 143 52.74 75.87 -26.02
C ILE A 143 54.22 76.08 -26.31
N ALA A 144 55.12 75.32 -25.68
CA ALA A 144 56.54 75.32 -26.03
C ALA A 144 56.80 74.86 -27.48
N GLU A 145 56.08 73.83 -27.93
CA GLU A 145 56.27 73.19 -29.24
C GLU A 145 55.50 73.91 -30.35
N LYS A 146 54.37 74.59 -30.11
CA LYS A 146 53.80 75.57 -31.07
C LYS A 146 54.60 76.86 -31.14
N THR A 147 55.27 77.26 -30.05
CA THR A 147 56.29 78.33 -30.13
C THR A 147 57.43 77.95 -31.08
N ARG A 148 57.67 76.65 -31.33
CA ARG A 148 58.51 76.16 -32.45
C ARG A 148 57.75 75.98 -33.77
N GLN A 149 56.57 75.34 -33.75
CA GLN A 149 55.88 74.88 -34.96
C GLN A 149 55.08 75.96 -35.70
N VAL A 150 54.85 77.14 -35.10
CA VAL A 150 54.44 78.36 -35.83
C VAL A 150 55.47 78.74 -36.93
N ALA A 151 56.69 78.19 -36.89
CA ALA A 151 57.67 78.31 -37.97
C ALA A 151 57.51 77.28 -39.14
N SER A 152 56.55 76.34 -39.13
CA SER A 152 56.64 75.13 -40.00
C SER A 152 55.33 74.46 -40.55
N LYS A 153 54.63 75.08 -41.52
CA LYS A 153 53.74 74.47 -42.59
C LYS A 153 52.45 73.69 -42.14
N ARG A 154 51.41 73.27 -42.92
CA ARG A 154 50.79 73.53 -44.29
C ARG A 154 50.72 72.34 -45.37
N ASP A 155 49.50 71.83 -45.77
CA ASP A 155 48.97 71.07 -47.03
C ASP A 155 48.44 69.49 -47.06
N GLU A 156 47.60 68.89 -48.05
CA GLU A 156 46.62 67.62 -48.02
C GLU A 156 46.14 66.71 -49.34
N LEU A 157 45.30 65.54 -49.31
CA LEU A 157 44.28 64.82 -50.34
C LEU A 157 44.07 63.18 -50.66
N SER A 158 43.00 62.57 -51.39
CA SER A 158 42.63 61.03 -51.69
C SER A 158 41.50 60.48 -52.79
N VAL A 159 41.18 59.12 -53.14
CA VAL A 159 40.16 58.49 -54.22
C VAL A 159 39.54 56.92 -54.28
N MET A 160 38.91 56.26 -55.37
CA MET A 160 37.94 54.98 -55.55
C MET A 160 38.10 53.89 -56.81
N ALA A 161 37.35 52.82 -57.41
CA ALA A 161 36.00 51.99 -57.54
C ALA A 161 35.88 50.54 -58.42
N PRO A 162 34.74 49.70 -58.68
CA PRO A 162 34.57 48.21 -59.23
C PRO A 162 33.43 47.60 -60.31
N SER A 163 33.24 46.23 -60.70
CA SER A 163 32.21 45.53 -61.73
C SER A 163 31.94 43.87 -61.91
N ALA A 164 30.95 43.22 -62.71
CA ALA A 164 30.63 41.65 -63.00
C ALA A 164 29.47 41.02 -64.05
N GLU A 165 29.40 39.68 -64.57
CA GLU A 165 28.26 38.80 -65.33
C GLU A 165 28.56 37.22 -65.77
N GLY A 166 27.88 36.13 -66.42
CA GLY A 166 26.52 35.45 -66.89
C GLY A 166 26.41 34.21 -68.01
N ARG A 167 25.37 33.23 -68.17
CA ARG A 167 24.79 32.35 -69.41
C ARG A 167 24.36 30.72 -69.46
N ASP A 168 23.81 30.03 -70.58
CA ASP A 168 22.98 28.67 -70.78
C ASP A 168 23.08 27.75 -72.19
N LEU A 169 22.44 26.63 -72.82
CA LEU A 169 21.22 25.60 -72.92
C LEU A 169 21.32 24.21 -73.86
N LYS A 170 20.30 23.26 -74.21
CA LYS A 170 20.33 21.83 -74.92
C LYS A 170 19.05 21.05 -75.66
N SER A 171 19.09 19.87 -76.47
CA SER A 171 17.95 19.08 -77.26
C SER A 171 17.98 17.47 -77.72
N MET A 172 17.03 16.86 -78.61
CA MET A 172 16.88 15.54 -79.52
C MET A 172 16.25 14.06 -79.13
N GLU A 173 15.84 12.88 -79.85
CA GLU A 173 15.65 12.15 -81.25
C GLU A 173 14.80 10.70 -81.36
N MET A 174 14.55 9.87 -82.49
CA MET A 174 13.66 8.55 -82.70
C MET A 174 13.63 7.58 -84.06
N ASP A 175 13.16 6.21 -84.16
CA ASP A 175 12.48 5.31 -85.31
C ASP A 175 12.48 3.65 -85.29
N PHE A 176 11.45 2.78 -85.68
CA PHE A 176 11.54 1.24 -85.95
C PHE A 176 10.40 0.26 -86.58
N ASP A 177 9.07 0.39 -86.43
CA ASP A 177 8.08 -0.75 -86.20
C ASP A 177 7.68 -1.91 -87.20
N ALA A 178 7.95 -1.92 -88.51
CA ALA A 178 7.00 -2.52 -89.49
C ALA A 178 6.72 -4.06 -89.57
N LYS A 179 7.49 -4.98 -88.95
CA LYS A 179 7.49 -6.43 -89.33
C LYS A 179 6.68 -7.42 -88.46
N ASN A 180 6.00 -6.97 -87.40
CA ASN A 180 5.46 -7.86 -86.35
C ASN A 180 4.14 -8.60 -86.68
N ASN A 181 3.30 -8.04 -87.57
CA ASN A 181 1.84 -8.23 -87.50
C ASN A 181 1.27 -9.60 -87.94
N GLU A 182 1.98 -10.38 -88.75
CA GLU A 182 1.42 -11.59 -89.40
C GLU A 182 1.45 -12.84 -88.48
N LYS A 183 2.35 -12.85 -87.50
CA LYS A 183 2.49 -13.92 -86.49
C LYS A 183 1.26 -14.05 -85.57
N ASP A 184 0.51 -12.96 -85.41
CA ASP A 184 -0.55 -12.86 -84.40
C ASP A 184 -1.82 -13.65 -84.75
N GLU A 185 -2.18 -13.76 -86.03
CA GLU A 185 -3.54 -14.15 -86.46
C GLU A 185 -3.95 -15.57 -86.02
N LEU A 186 -3.04 -16.54 -86.14
CA LEU A 186 -3.31 -17.92 -85.72
C LEU A 186 -3.19 -18.10 -84.19
N MET A 187 -2.33 -17.30 -83.53
CA MET A 187 -2.30 -17.19 -82.07
C MET A 187 -3.64 -16.66 -81.50
N ARG A 188 -4.29 -15.71 -82.19
CA ARG A 188 -5.59 -15.15 -81.76
C ARG A 188 -6.69 -16.21 -81.63
N LYS A 189 -6.73 -17.24 -82.49
CA LYS A 189 -7.78 -18.28 -82.45
C LYS A 189 -7.57 -19.33 -81.35
N ASN A 190 -6.37 -19.89 -81.21
CA ASN A 190 -6.11 -20.89 -80.16
C ASN A 190 -6.15 -20.25 -78.75
N THR A 191 -5.66 -19.02 -78.62
CA THR A 191 -5.82 -18.27 -77.36
C THR A 191 -7.29 -17.94 -77.06
N LYS A 192 -8.20 -17.84 -78.05
CA LYS A 192 -9.62 -17.54 -77.79
C LYS A 192 -10.32 -18.68 -77.05
N LEU A 193 -10.27 -19.91 -77.55
CA LEU A 193 -10.90 -21.05 -76.87
C LEU A 193 -10.31 -21.33 -75.48
N ASN A 194 -8.99 -21.13 -75.31
CA ASN A 194 -8.36 -21.20 -73.98
C ASN A 194 -8.79 -20.04 -73.06
N LYS A 195 -8.99 -18.82 -73.58
CA LYS A 195 -9.58 -17.70 -72.83
C LYS A 195 -11.02 -17.99 -72.43
N ASP A 196 -11.83 -18.57 -73.30
CA ASP A 196 -13.23 -18.88 -73.02
C ASP A 196 -13.34 -19.94 -71.89
N LEU A 197 -12.56 -21.02 -71.95
CA LEU A 197 -12.54 -22.07 -70.92
C LEU A 197 -11.94 -21.60 -69.59
N THR A 198 -10.87 -20.79 -69.63
CA THR A 198 -10.34 -20.15 -68.40
C THR A 198 -11.30 -19.11 -67.82
N SER A 199 -12.08 -18.39 -68.65
CA SER A 199 -13.10 -17.44 -68.18
C SER A 199 -14.24 -18.13 -67.45
N LEU A 200 -14.67 -19.31 -67.90
CA LEU A 200 -15.70 -20.11 -67.24
C LEU A 200 -15.22 -20.66 -65.89
N ASN A 201 -14.00 -21.20 -65.83
CA ASN A 201 -13.40 -21.63 -64.57
C ASN A 201 -13.18 -20.45 -63.61
N HIS A 202 -12.74 -19.29 -64.11
CA HIS A 202 -12.61 -18.07 -63.31
C HIS A 202 -13.97 -17.54 -62.82
N ARG A 203 -15.04 -17.70 -63.61
CA ARG A 203 -16.42 -17.34 -63.24
C ARG A 203 -17.01 -18.26 -62.17
N ILE A 204 -16.73 -19.56 -62.24
CA ILE A 204 -17.07 -20.52 -61.17
C ILE A 204 -16.30 -20.18 -59.89
N MET A 205 -14.98 -19.93 -60.00
CA MET A 205 -14.13 -19.56 -58.87
C MET A 205 -14.55 -18.23 -58.23
N THR A 206 -14.93 -17.22 -59.02
CA THR A 206 -15.42 -15.93 -58.48
C THR A 206 -16.78 -16.07 -57.83
N LEU A 207 -17.74 -16.81 -58.41
CA LEU A 207 -19.03 -17.10 -57.78
C LEU A 207 -18.86 -17.88 -56.45
N GLY A 208 -17.97 -18.89 -56.40
CA GLY A 208 -17.62 -19.59 -55.16
C GLY A 208 -16.97 -18.66 -54.12
N SER A 209 -16.12 -17.72 -54.55
CA SER A 209 -15.54 -16.69 -53.68
C SER A 209 -16.56 -15.65 -53.19
N GLN A 210 -17.63 -15.42 -53.95
CA GLN A 210 -18.72 -14.51 -53.57
C GLN A 210 -19.66 -15.18 -52.56
N ALA A 211 -20.01 -16.45 -52.78
CA ALA A 211 -20.82 -17.23 -51.84
C ALA A 211 -20.13 -17.37 -50.47
N THR A 212 -18.84 -17.74 -50.45
CA THR A 212 -18.06 -17.85 -49.19
C THR A 212 -17.87 -16.51 -48.49
N LYS A 213 -17.67 -15.40 -49.23
CA LYS A 213 -17.65 -14.04 -48.65
C LYS A 213 -19.00 -13.63 -48.06
N ALA A 214 -20.11 -13.94 -48.73
CA ALA A 214 -21.45 -13.64 -48.22
C ALA A 214 -21.75 -14.45 -46.95
N GLU A 215 -21.35 -15.72 -46.88
CA GLU A 215 -21.49 -16.56 -45.69
C GLU A 215 -20.62 -16.06 -44.51
N GLN A 216 -19.40 -15.60 -44.79
CA GLN A 216 -18.53 -14.95 -43.79
C GLN A 216 -19.15 -13.64 -43.30
N GLN A 217 -19.66 -12.79 -44.20
CA GLN A 217 -20.33 -11.54 -43.85
C GLN A 217 -21.60 -11.76 -43.02
N ALA A 218 -22.39 -12.81 -43.31
CA ALA A 218 -23.55 -13.18 -42.50
C ALA A 218 -23.15 -13.53 -41.05
N LYS A 219 -22.14 -14.39 -40.88
CA LYS A 219 -21.63 -14.79 -39.56
C LYS A 219 -20.99 -13.61 -38.80
N GLU A 220 -20.30 -12.71 -39.50
CA GLU A 220 -19.81 -11.45 -38.91
C GLU A 220 -20.95 -10.55 -38.44
N LEU A 221 -22.02 -10.40 -39.22
CA LEU A 221 -23.18 -9.57 -38.85
C LEU A 221 -23.95 -10.15 -37.66
N GLU A 222 -24.11 -11.47 -37.61
CA GLU A 222 -24.72 -12.19 -36.48
C GLU A 222 -23.89 -12.01 -35.20
N ALA A 223 -22.56 -12.19 -35.28
CA ALA A 223 -21.65 -11.95 -34.16
C ALA A 223 -21.69 -10.47 -33.68
N LYS A 224 -21.71 -9.51 -34.62
CA LYS A 224 -21.84 -8.07 -34.30
C LYS A 224 -23.20 -7.74 -33.68
N HIS A 225 -24.28 -8.41 -34.10
CA HIS A 225 -25.60 -8.23 -33.50
C HIS A 225 -25.65 -8.75 -32.07
N LYS A 226 -25.08 -9.93 -31.80
CA LYS A 226 -24.95 -10.48 -30.44
C LYS A 226 -24.13 -9.56 -29.52
N GLN A 227 -22.99 -9.06 -29.99
CA GLN A 227 -22.19 -8.07 -29.26
C GLN A 227 -22.96 -6.76 -29.00
N TYR A 228 -23.81 -6.32 -29.94
CA TYR A 228 -24.65 -5.14 -29.75
C TYR A 228 -25.74 -5.35 -28.69
N GLN A 229 -26.35 -6.54 -28.63
CA GLN A 229 -27.31 -6.90 -27.57
C GLN A 229 -26.63 -6.90 -26.19
N GLU A 230 -25.49 -7.60 -26.05
CA GLU A 230 -24.69 -7.65 -24.82
C GLU A 230 -24.25 -6.24 -24.36
N ALA A 231 -23.84 -5.38 -25.31
CA ALA A 231 -23.48 -3.99 -25.02
C ALA A 231 -24.69 -3.12 -24.64
N ALA A 232 -25.88 -3.38 -25.19
CA ALA A 232 -27.10 -2.65 -24.85
C ALA A 232 -27.61 -3.02 -23.45
N GLU A 233 -27.57 -4.29 -23.08
CA GLU A 233 -27.85 -4.76 -21.72
C GLU A 233 -26.85 -4.17 -20.73
N ARG A 234 -25.55 -4.27 -21.01
CA ARG A 234 -24.51 -3.69 -20.14
C ARG A 234 -24.63 -2.18 -19.99
N LYS A 235 -25.08 -1.47 -21.03
CA LYS A 235 -25.39 -0.02 -20.96
C LYS A 235 -26.60 0.26 -20.04
N LYS A 236 -27.61 -0.60 -20.01
CA LYS A 236 -28.75 -0.47 -19.09
C LYS A 236 -28.30 -0.67 -17.64
N GLU A 237 -27.53 -1.70 -17.34
CA GLU A 237 -26.94 -1.94 -16.01
C GLU A 237 -26.07 -0.76 -15.55
N LEU A 238 -25.23 -0.21 -16.45
CA LEU A 238 -24.39 0.95 -16.15
C LEU A 238 -25.22 2.20 -15.87
N ASN A 239 -26.30 2.45 -16.61
CA ASN A 239 -27.20 3.57 -16.36
C ASN A 239 -27.93 3.44 -15.01
N GLU A 240 -28.35 2.24 -14.62
CA GLU A 240 -28.98 1.96 -13.33
C GLU A 240 -27.98 2.15 -12.18
N SER A 241 -26.72 1.70 -12.35
CA SER A 241 -25.63 1.97 -11.39
C SER A 241 -25.33 3.47 -11.25
N ILE A 242 -25.25 4.20 -12.37
CA ILE A 242 -25.04 5.66 -12.37
C ILE A 242 -26.19 6.39 -11.65
N ALA A 243 -27.44 5.98 -11.86
CA ALA A 243 -28.59 6.55 -11.17
C ALA A 243 -28.50 6.37 -9.65
N ASN A 244 -28.12 5.17 -9.18
CA ASN A 244 -27.91 4.88 -7.77
C ASN A 244 -26.79 5.76 -7.17
N CYS A 245 -25.63 5.86 -7.83
CA CYS A 245 -24.53 6.69 -7.36
C CYS A 245 -24.90 8.19 -7.30
N ILE A 246 -25.74 8.69 -8.22
CA ILE A 246 -26.26 10.07 -8.17
C ILE A 246 -27.22 10.27 -6.99
N GLU A 247 -27.97 9.25 -6.58
CA GLU A 247 -28.84 9.33 -5.39
C GLU A 247 -28.02 9.27 -4.08
N GLU A 248 -26.94 8.49 -4.05
CA GLU A 248 -26.00 8.45 -2.92
C GLU A 248 -25.21 9.75 -2.76
N ASP A 249 -24.69 10.32 -3.86
CA ASP A 249 -24.01 11.62 -3.88
C ASP A 249 -24.90 12.74 -3.32
N LYS A 250 -26.18 12.79 -3.73
CA LYS A 250 -27.16 13.74 -3.15
C LYS A 250 -27.33 13.56 -1.64
N LYS A 251 -27.49 12.33 -1.15
CA LYS A 251 -27.63 12.04 0.29
C LYS A 251 -26.38 12.44 1.07
N LEU A 252 -25.20 12.29 0.48
CA LEU A 252 -23.93 12.74 1.08
C LEU A 252 -23.81 14.27 1.10
N GLN A 253 -24.19 14.95 0.01
CA GLN A 253 -24.22 16.42 -0.05
C GLN A 253 -25.19 17.02 0.97
N GLU A 254 -26.39 16.45 1.12
CA GLU A 254 -27.37 16.84 2.15
C GLU A 254 -26.82 16.69 3.57
N GLN A 255 -26.07 15.61 3.85
CA GLN A 255 -25.39 15.40 5.13
C GLN A 255 -24.18 16.32 5.34
N GLU A 256 -23.53 16.79 4.27
CA GLU A 256 -22.37 17.67 4.37
C GLU A 256 -22.75 19.12 4.75
N VAL A 257 -23.91 19.62 4.29
CA VAL A 257 -24.41 20.98 4.59
C VAL A 257 -24.39 21.32 6.10
N PRO A 258 -25.00 20.53 7.02
CA PRO A 258 -24.96 20.83 8.46
C PRO A 258 -23.55 20.72 9.06
N ILE A 259 -22.65 19.92 8.48
CA ILE A 259 -21.25 19.84 8.90
C ILE A 259 -20.51 21.13 8.51
N ARG A 260 -20.67 21.58 7.25
CA ARG A 260 -20.11 22.88 6.77
C ARG A 260 -20.64 24.06 7.59
N GLN A 261 -21.91 24.06 7.98
CA GLN A 261 -22.48 25.08 8.86
C GLN A 261 -21.83 25.08 10.25
N LYS A 262 -21.68 23.91 10.90
CA LYS A 262 -20.98 23.77 12.19
C LYS A 262 -19.52 24.24 12.13
N ILE A 263 -18.81 23.92 11.03
CA ILE A 263 -17.43 24.38 10.80
C ILE A 263 -17.37 25.90 10.68
N ARG A 264 -18.25 26.53 9.87
CA ARG A 264 -18.31 28.00 9.73
C ARG A 264 -18.61 28.70 11.05
N ALA A 265 -19.54 28.16 11.84
CA ALA A 265 -19.83 28.69 13.18
C ALA A 265 -18.60 28.62 14.09
N LYS A 266 -17.89 27.48 14.15
CA LYS A 266 -16.68 27.33 14.97
C LYS A 266 -15.49 28.14 14.46
N GLN A 267 -15.40 28.42 13.16
CA GLN A 267 -14.41 29.35 12.60
C GLN A 267 -14.72 30.79 13.02
N SER A 268 -16.00 31.21 13.01
CA SER A 268 -16.44 32.52 13.49
C SER A 268 -16.20 32.70 14.99
N ASP A 269 -16.56 31.71 15.81
CA ASP A 269 -16.25 31.66 17.24
C ASP A 269 -14.74 31.87 17.47
N ARG A 270 -13.89 31.06 16.79
CA ARG A 270 -12.43 31.13 16.93
C ARG A 270 -11.88 32.48 16.53
N GLN A 271 -12.41 33.10 15.48
CA GLN A 271 -11.98 34.43 15.04
C GLN A 271 -12.34 35.50 16.07
N ARG A 272 -13.57 35.48 16.61
CA ARG A 272 -14.00 36.40 17.67
C ARG A 272 -13.18 36.26 18.95
N MET A 273 -12.87 35.03 19.35
CA MET A 273 -12.01 34.81 20.53
C MET A 273 -10.57 35.30 20.28
N ARG A 274 -10.06 35.22 19.04
CA ARG A 274 -8.75 35.78 18.66
C ARG A 274 -8.72 37.30 18.64
N THR A 275 -9.76 37.98 18.16
CA THR A 275 -9.78 39.46 18.16
C THR A 275 -9.85 40.00 19.59
N VAL A 276 -10.70 39.43 20.45
CA VAL A 276 -10.80 39.81 21.87
C VAL A 276 -9.47 39.55 22.61
N ALA A 277 -8.79 38.42 22.33
CA ALA A 277 -7.49 38.14 22.93
C ALA A 277 -6.41 39.13 22.47
N ALA A 278 -6.37 39.50 21.18
CA ALA A 278 -5.42 40.47 20.65
C ALA A 278 -5.69 41.90 21.14
N GLU A 279 -6.97 42.30 21.31
CA GLU A 279 -7.36 43.57 21.90
C GLU A 279 -6.89 43.69 23.36
N GLU A 280 -7.04 42.61 24.15
CA GLU A 280 -6.55 42.56 25.53
C GLU A 280 -5.02 42.49 25.62
N GLU A 281 -4.35 41.76 24.71
CA GLU A 281 -2.89 41.74 24.60
C GLU A 281 -2.33 43.14 24.28
N ILE A 282 -2.96 43.87 23.35
CA ILE A 282 -2.61 45.27 23.05
C ILE A 282 -2.86 46.17 24.27
N ARG A 283 -3.95 45.95 25.03
CA ARG A 283 -4.24 46.70 26.25
C ARG A 283 -3.18 46.48 27.34
N LEU A 284 -2.79 45.24 27.57
CA LEU A 284 -1.77 44.86 28.56
C LEU A 284 -0.37 45.38 28.16
N ASN A 285 0.01 45.25 26.88
CA ASN A 285 1.29 45.76 26.39
C ASN A 285 1.40 47.29 26.48
N ARG A 286 0.29 48.04 26.30
CA ARG A 286 0.27 49.48 26.59
C ARG A 286 0.54 49.77 28.07
N LEU A 287 -0.15 49.07 28.97
CA LEU A 287 0.01 49.24 30.41
C LEU A 287 1.45 48.94 30.88
N ILE A 288 2.08 47.92 30.29
CA ILE A 288 3.49 47.56 30.54
C ILE A 288 4.44 48.66 30.04
N ASN A 289 4.19 49.23 28.86
CA ASN A 289 5.00 50.33 28.33
C ASN A 289 4.82 51.62 29.14
N GLU A 290 3.61 51.93 29.59
CA GLU A 290 3.33 53.05 30.51
C GLU A 290 4.13 52.87 31.81
N PHE A 291 4.04 51.71 32.46
CA PHE A 291 4.78 51.40 33.69
C PHE A 291 6.31 51.41 33.48
N SER A 292 6.80 50.97 32.31
CA SER A 292 8.22 51.04 31.93
C SER A 292 8.71 52.49 31.81
N ASN A 293 7.90 53.37 31.21
CA ASN A 293 8.21 54.80 31.11
C ASN A 293 8.20 55.48 32.48
N ASP A 294 7.28 55.11 33.38
CA ASP A 294 7.25 55.60 34.77
C ASP A 294 8.52 55.16 35.54
N VAL A 295 8.94 53.90 35.40
CA VAL A 295 10.19 53.39 36.01
C VAL A 295 11.43 54.08 35.44
N GLN A 296 11.51 54.32 34.12
CA GLN A 296 12.61 55.11 33.54
C GLN A 296 12.60 56.56 34.03
N SER A 297 11.43 57.18 34.15
CA SER A 297 11.27 58.54 34.66
C SER A 297 11.73 58.63 36.12
N LEU A 298 11.32 57.68 36.97
CA LEU A 298 11.77 57.57 38.35
C LEU A 298 13.28 57.37 38.44
N ASN A 299 13.87 56.45 37.67
CA ASN A 299 15.32 56.25 37.66
C ASN A 299 16.07 57.54 37.26
N SER A 300 15.58 58.25 36.24
CA SER A 300 16.19 59.53 35.81
C SER A 300 16.08 60.64 36.86
N LEU A 301 15.04 60.60 37.71
CA LEU A 301 14.88 61.51 38.85
C LEU A 301 15.82 61.11 40.00
N THR A 302 15.91 59.82 40.32
CA THR A 302 16.84 59.27 41.32
C THR A 302 18.29 59.63 40.97
N GLU A 303 18.75 59.33 39.75
CA GLU A 303 20.11 59.73 39.33
C GLU A 303 20.34 61.26 39.37
N ARG A 304 19.29 62.08 39.17
CA ARG A 304 19.40 63.55 39.28
C ARG A 304 19.48 64.02 40.74
N ILE A 305 18.85 63.29 41.65
CA ILE A 305 18.96 63.52 43.10
C ILE A 305 20.35 63.06 43.58
N ASP A 306 20.78 61.86 43.19
CA ASP A 306 22.09 61.31 43.55
C ASP A 306 23.23 62.21 43.06
N ARG A 307 23.23 62.59 41.76
CA ARG A 307 24.21 63.55 41.21
C ARG A 307 24.19 64.92 41.92
N TYR A 308 23.05 65.35 42.46
CA TYR A 308 22.94 66.60 43.21
C TYR A 308 23.49 66.46 44.65
N LEU A 309 23.31 65.30 45.28
CA LEU A 309 23.85 64.97 46.60
C LEU A 309 25.36 64.69 46.55
N GLU A 310 25.87 64.16 45.44
CA GLU A 310 27.32 63.96 45.20
C GLU A 310 28.04 65.27 44.81
N SER A 311 27.31 66.25 44.24
CA SER A 311 27.88 67.56 43.90
C SER A 311 27.95 68.49 45.11
N ASN A 312 29.15 68.78 45.60
CA ASN A 312 29.41 69.60 46.80
C ASN A 312 29.22 71.12 46.55
N ASN A 313 28.06 71.51 46.02
CA ASN A 313 27.82 72.83 45.41
C ASN A 313 27.93 74.02 46.38
N GLU A 314 27.76 73.82 47.69
CA GLU A 314 27.93 74.87 48.70
C GLU A 314 29.35 75.46 48.66
N GLU A 315 30.35 74.63 48.38
CA GLU A 315 31.75 75.05 48.22
C GLU A 315 32.03 75.84 46.92
N GLU A 316 31.21 75.71 45.87
CA GLU A 316 31.37 76.53 44.66
C GLU A 316 30.63 77.87 44.78
N ILE A 317 29.53 77.92 45.53
CA ILE A 317 28.74 79.15 45.75
C ILE A 317 29.55 80.17 46.57
N GLU A 318 30.23 79.76 47.66
CA GLU A 318 31.13 80.68 48.41
C GLU A 318 32.31 81.20 47.54
N LYS A 319 32.82 80.37 46.62
CA LYS A 319 33.88 80.77 45.68
C LYS A 319 33.36 81.76 44.61
N LEU A 320 32.09 81.64 44.21
CA LEU A 320 31.45 82.57 43.28
C LEU A 320 31.11 83.92 43.92
N ASP A 321 30.60 83.96 45.16
CA ASP A 321 30.31 85.21 45.87
C ASP A 321 31.58 86.01 46.19
N SER A 322 32.66 85.33 46.60
CA SER A 322 33.97 86.00 46.78
C SER A 322 34.54 86.53 45.45
N SER A 323 34.43 85.75 44.36
CA SER A 323 34.83 86.20 43.02
C SER A 323 34.02 87.42 42.54
N LEU A 324 32.72 87.48 42.85
CA LEU A 324 31.86 88.62 42.51
C LEU A 324 32.24 89.90 43.27
N ALA A 325 32.65 89.79 44.55
CA ALA A 325 33.15 90.92 45.32
C ALA A 325 34.45 91.50 44.72
N ASP A 326 35.41 90.64 44.35
CA ASP A 326 36.67 91.06 43.73
C ASP A 326 36.44 91.70 42.35
N VAL A 327 35.60 91.12 41.49
CA VAL A 327 35.28 91.68 40.17
C VAL A 327 34.56 93.04 40.29
N ALA A 328 33.68 93.20 41.28
CA ALA A 328 33.01 94.48 41.55
C ALA A 328 34.01 95.57 41.97
N SER A 329 35.09 95.22 42.69
CA SER A 329 36.15 96.17 43.05
C SER A 329 36.97 96.61 41.83
N SER A 330 37.48 95.66 41.02
CA SER A 330 38.36 95.95 39.89
C SER A 330 37.65 96.71 38.76
N THR A 331 36.35 96.45 38.57
CA THR A 331 35.51 97.23 37.64
C THR A 331 35.50 98.71 38.02
N ARG A 332 35.38 99.02 39.31
CA ARG A 332 35.32 100.38 39.86
C ARG A 332 36.63 101.15 39.71
N GLU A 333 37.77 100.46 39.76
CA GLU A 333 39.08 101.05 39.46
C GLU A 333 39.21 101.41 37.97
N LYS A 334 38.82 100.48 37.08
CA LYS A 334 38.93 100.69 35.64
C LYS A 334 37.99 101.77 35.10
N GLU A 335 36.80 101.94 35.69
CA GLU A 335 35.91 103.06 35.38
C GLU A 335 36.50 104.44 35.72
N ASN A 336 37.42 104.53 36.69
CA ASN A 336 38.10 105.78 37.01
C ASN A 336 39.31 106.01 36.08
N ALA A 337 40.12 104.98 35.81
CA ALA A 337 41.20 105.06 34.82
C ALA A 337 40.68 105.44 33.41
N LEU A 338 39.48 104.98 33.03
CA LEU A 338 38.86 105.32 31.74
C LEU A 338 38.54 106.83 31.61
N LYS A 339 38.28 107.54 32.72
CA LYS A 339 37.97 108.98 32.70
C LYS A 339 39.22 109.84 32.47
N GLU A 340 40.40 109.38 32.86
CA GLU A 340 41.65 110.11 32.68
C GLU A 340 42.24 109.96 31.28
N MET A 341 41.92 108.90 30.53
CA MET A 341 42.48 108.64 29.20
C MET A 341 41.79 109.39 28.03
N VAL A 342 40.61 109.98 28.26
CA VAL A 342 39.82 110.67 27.21
C VAL A 342 40.54 111.89 26.57
N PRO A 343 41.30 112.74 27.30
CA PRO A 343 41.94 113.93 26.72
C PRO A 343 43.08 113.60 25.75
N GLU A 344 43.85 112.54 25.99
CA GLU A 344 45.05 112.22 25.20
C GLU A 344 44.72 111.74 23.79
N LEU A 345 43.61 110.98 23.63
CA LEU A 345 43.13 110.50 22.34
C LEU A 345 42.83 111.65 21.35
N GLN A 346 42.30 112.77 21.85
CA GLN A 346 42.01 113.96 21.02
C GLN A 346 43.27 114.69 20.55
N ALA A 347 44.39 114.56 21.27
CA ALA A 347 45.68 115.15 20.86
C ALA A 347 46.36 114.34 19.73
N LEU A 348 46.24 113.01 19.75
CA LEU A 348 46.87 112.14 18.75
C LEU A 348 46.18 112.21 17.39
N GLN A 349 44.84 112.31 17.37
CA GLN A 349 44.03 112.33 16.16
C GLN A 349 44.39 113.49 15.19
N LYS A 350 45.00 114.57 15.71
CA LYS A 350 45.42 115.74 14.94
C LYS A 350 46.78 115.62 14.24
N LYS A 351 47.52 114.51 14.43
CA LYS A 351 48.80 114.23 13.73
C LYS A 351 48.65 113.33 12.50
N VAL A 352 47.45 112.82 12.23
CA VAL A 352 47.20 111.79 11.19
C VAL A 352 47.01 112.39 9.78
N SER A 353 46.69 113.69 9.66
CA SER A 353 46.37 114.35 8.39
C SER A 353 47.55 114.52 7.42
N ASP A 354 48.79 114.59 7.92
CA ASP A 354 49.92 115.10 7.13
C ASP A 354 50.69 114.02 6.36
N GLN A 355 50.30 112.74 6.49
CA GLN A 355 50.99 111.59 5.87
C GLN A 355 50.37 111.09 4.55
N GLU A 356 49.20 111.58 4.13
CA GLU A 356 48.56 111.06 2.90
C GLU A 356 49.30 111.43 1.59
N ARG A 357 50.15 112.47 1.61
CA ARG A 357 50.79 113.03 0.41
C ARG A 357 51.89 112.15 -0.22
N HIS A 358 52.42 111.15 0.49
CA HIS A 358 53.42 110.20 -0.04
C HIS A 358 52.84 108.85 -0.48
N LYS A 359 51.58 108.56 -0.14
CA LYS A 359 50.95 107.24 -0.33
C LYS A 359 50.78 106.84 -1.81
N LYS A 360 50.70 107.82 -2.72
CA LYS A 360 50.32 107.60 -4.13
C LYS A 360 51.50 107.23 -5.05
N THR A 361 52.73 107.63 -4.74
CA THR A 361 53.90 107.39 -5.61
C THR A 361 54.53 106.01 -5.42
N ILE A 362 54.29 105.36 -4.28
CA ILE A 362 54.87 104.06 -3.93
C ILE A 362 54.04 102.88 -4.48
N GLN A 363 52.74 103.09 -4.76
CA GLN A 363 51.82 102.01 -5.13
C GLN A 363 52.08 101.39 -6.51
N ASP A 364 52.76 102.08 -7.43
CA ASP A 364 52.99 101.55 -8.78
C ASP A 364 54.26 100.70 -8.89
N ASN A 365 55.36 101.05 -8.21
CA ASN A 365 56.57 100.23 -8.18
C ASN A 365 56.37 98.88 -7.45
N ILE A 366 55.44 98.81 -6.49
CA ILE A 366 55.09 97.56 -5.79
C ILE A 366 54.46 96.51 -6.73
N LYS A 367 53.80 96.93 -7.82
CA LYS A 367 53.12 96.01 -8.75
C LYS A 367 54.12 95.12 -9.51
N LEU A 368 55.28 95.67 -9.88
CA LEU A 368 56.32 94.93 -10.61
C LEU A 368 57.00 93.87 -9.73
N ILE A 369 57.26 94.19 -8.45
CA ILE A 369 57.91 93.25 -7.51
C ILE A 369 56.96 92.08 -7.18
N LYS A 370 55.66 92.34 -6.99
CA LYS A 370 54.66 91.29 -6.74
C LYS A 370 54.52 90.30 -7.91
N ALA A 371 54.73 90.73 -9.15
CA ALA A 371 54.70 89.83 -10.30
C ALA A 371 55.86 88.81 -10.27
N LEU A 372 57.06 89.24 -9.86
CA LEU A 372 58.23 88.35 -9.73
C LEU A 372 58.15 87.42 -8.51
N ASP A 373 57.56 87.89 -7.41
CA ASP A 373 57.30 87.08 -6.22
C ASP A 373 56.28 85.95 -6.51
N ASN A 374 55.22 86.25 -7.26
CA ASN A 374 54.26 85.25 -7.71
C ASN A 374 54.89 84.21 -8.66
N VAL A 375 55.85 84.59 -9.51
CA VAL A 375 56.57 83.64 -10.40
C VAL A 375 57.55 82.73 -9.64
N LYS A 376 57.99 83.12 -8.43
CA LYS A 376 58.67 82.19 -7.52
C LYS A 376 57.67 81.26 -6.83
N LYS A 377 56.60 81.80 -6.25
CA LYS A 377 55.57 80.99 -5.57
C LYS A 377 54.96 79.93 -6.48
N LEU A 378 54.59 80.27 -7.72
CA LEU A 378 54.11 79.32 -8.72
C LEU A 378 55.17 78.27 -9.15
N ARG A 379 56.46 78.50 -8.84
CA ARG A 379 57.55 77.54 -9.09
C ARG A 379 57.80 76.63 -7.89
N ASP A 380 57.74 77.19 -6.69
CA ASP A 380 57.86 76.45 -5.44
C ASP A 380 56.60 75.56 -5.26
N GLU A 381 55.40 76.08 -5.55
CA GLU A 381 54.14 75.35 -5.70
C GLU A 381 54.21 74.28 -6.80
N LEU A 382 54.88 74.54 -7.93
CA LEU A 382 55.11 73.52 -8.96
C LEU A 382 56.04 72.40 -8.46
N SER A 383 57.12 72.71 -7.75
CA SER A 383 58.01 71.66 -7.22
C SER A 383 57.33 70.83 -6.11
N VAL A 384 56.46 71.44 -5.30
CA VAL A 384 55.62 70.70 -4.34
C VAL A 384 54.60 69.83 -5.08
N LEU A 385 53.96 70.34 -6.13
CA LEU A 385 53.07 69.53 -6.99
C LEU A 385 53.80 68.42 -7.76
N GLU A 386 55.08 68.60 -8.10
CA GLU A 386 55.93 67.58 -8.71
C GLU A 386 56.35 66.51 -7.69
N GLU A 387 56.67 66.88 -6.44
CA GLU A 387 56.96 65.97 -5.33
C GLU A 387 55.70 65.21 -4.85
N GLU A 388 54.53 65.87 -4.87
CA GLU A 388 53.22 65.22 -4.72
C GLU A 388 52.90 64.29 -5.90
N LEU A 389 53.36 64.60 -7.12
CA LEU A 389 53.23 63.73 -8.30
C LEU A 389 54.12 62.48 -8.25
N GLU A 390 55.32 62.57 -7.67
CA GLU A 390 56.13 61.37 -7.39
C GLU A 390 55.51 60.52 -6.28
N ASN A 391 54.92 61.12 -5.25
CA ASN A 391 54.13 60.38 -4.25
C ASN A 391 52.85 59.75 -4.85
N LEU A 392 52.25 60.37 -5.88
CA LEU A 392 51.12 59.81 -6.65
C LEU A 392 51.49 58.59 -7.52
N GLN A 393 52.75 58.15 -7.55
CA GLN A 393 53.09 56.78 -8.01
C GLN A 393 52.45 55.69 -7.13
N GLY A 394 51.90 56.04 -5.96
CA GLY A 394 50.95 55.24 -5.20
C GLY A 394 49.66 54.85 -5.95
N SER A 395 49.39 55.40 -7.14
CA SER A 395 48.24 55.04 -7.99
C SER A 395 48.13 53.56 -8.37
N ASN A 396 49.18 52.76 -8.15
CA ASN A 396 49.09 51.30 -8.24
C ASN A 396 48.12 50.71 -7.20
N ALA A 397 48.10 51.23 -5.97
CA ALA A 397 47.33 50.64 -4.87
C ALA A 397 45.83 50.53 -5.16
N LEU A 398 45.20 51.59 -5.69
CA LEU A 398 43.78 51.55 -6.06
C LEU A 398 43.50 50.62 -7.26
N ASN A 399 44.48 50.47 -8.16
CA ASN A 399 44.38 49.61 -9.33
C ASN A 399 44.55 48.13 -8.95
N ASP A 400 45.39 47.84 -7.96
CA ASP A 400 45.57 46.53 -7.32
C ASP A 400 44.34 46.17 -6.45
N ASP A 401 43.77 47.12 -5.70
CA ASP A 401 42.50 46.94 -4.97
C ASP A 401 41.33 46.68 -5.93
N TYR A 402 41.26 47.40 -7.06
CA TYR A 402 40.30 47.13 -8.12
C TYR A 402 40.51 45.74 -8.74
N ALA A 403 41.75 45.34 -9.02
CA ALA A 403 42.07 44.00 -9.52
C ALA A 403 41.72 42.89 -8.51
N SER A 404 41.91 43.15 -7.21
CA SER A 404 41.55 42.28 -6.09
C SER A 404 40.02 42.13 -5.95
N ALA A 405 39.28 43.25 -6.02
CA ALA A 405 37.81 43.24 -6.03
C ALA A 405 37.24 42.53 -7.27
N MET A 406 37.79 42.80 -8.46
CA MET A 406 37.44 42.14 -9.72
C MET A 406 37.71 40.63 -9.67
N SER A 407 38.84 40.21 -9.08
CA SER A 407 39.18 38.79 -8.87
C SER A 407 38.24 38.11 -7.87
N SER A 408 37.87 38.81 -6.80
CA SER A 408 36.90 38.33 -5.81
C SER A 408 35.51 38.15 -6.41
N LYS A 409 35.01 39.16 -7.13
CA LYS A 409 33.75 39.13 -7.90
C LYS A 409 33.71 37.94 -8.86
N LYS A 410 34.82 37.66 -9.55
CA LYS A 410 34.96 36.47 -10.41
C LYS A 410 34.90 35.15 -9.62
N ARG A 411 35.60 35.04 -8.48
CA ARG A 411 35.56 33.85 -7.62
C ARG A 411 34.13 33.54 -7.15
N HIS A 412 33.44 34.52 -6.55
CA HIS A 412 32.07 34.33 -6.05
C HIS A 412 31.08 34.03 -7.20
N MET A 413 31.33 34.52 -8.42
CA MET A 413 30.55 34.16 -9.61
C MET A 413 30.78 32.71 -10.05
N GLU A 414 32.03 32.22 -10.06
CA GLU A 414 32.35 30.81 -10.36
C GLU A 414 31.81 29.85 -9.28
N GLU A 415 31.84 30.26 -8.01
CA GLU A 415 31.27 29.52 -6.88
C GLU A 415 29.74 29.46 -6.96
N LYS A 416 29.07 30.59 -7.22
CA LYS A 416 27.63 30.63 -7.48
C LYS A 416 27.24 29.69 -8.62
N HIS A 417 27.90 29.77 -9.78
CA HIS A 417 27.57 28.91 -10.93
C HIS A 417 27.79 27.42 -10.63
N ARG A 418 28.78 27.07 -9.80
CA ARG A 418 29.02 25.69 -9.34
C ARG A 418 27.88 25.19 -8.43
N CYS A 419 27.41 26.02 -7.51
CA CYS A 419 26.29 25.67 -6.62
C CYS A 419 24.95 25.61 -7.37
N GLU A 420 24.72 26.56 -8.28
CA GLU A 420 23.56 26.58 -9.17
C GLU A 420 23.50 25.35 -10.08
N GLY A 421 24.65 24.93 -10.63
CA GLY A 421 24.78 23.70 -11.42
C GLY A 421 24.50 22.43 -10.61
N ARG A 422 25.05 22.30 -9.38
CA ARG A 422 24.72 21.19 -8.46
C ARG A 422 23.21 21.12 -8.20
N ARG A 423 22.61 22.25 -7.81
CA ARG A 423 21.17 22.38 -7.54
C ARG A 423 20.32 21.99 -8.75
N LEU A 424 20.64 22.47 -9.95
CA LEU A 424 19.94 22.10 -11.18
C LEU A 424 19.99 20.60 -11.46
N GLY A 425 21.15 19.96 -11.22
CA GLY A 425 21.31 18.51 -11.32
C GLY A 425 20.36 17.74 -10.39
N TYR A 426 20.35 18.08 -9.09
CA TYR A 426 19.42 17.46 -8.14
C TYR A 426 17.94 17.73 -8.50
N LYS A 427 17.62 18.93 -8.99
CA LYS A 427 16.24 19.32 -9.34
C LYS A 427 15.69 18.57 -10.56
N ASP A 428 16.53 18.24 -11.55
CA ASP A 428 16.10 17.35 -12.66
C ASP A 428 16.06 15.88 -12.23
N GLN A 429 17.00 15.40 -11.41
CA GLN A 429 16.92 14.06 -10.80
C GLN A 429 15.61 13.86 -10.02
N GLN A 430 15.26 14.81 -9.14
CA GLN A 430 13.99 14.85 -8.42
C GLN A 430 12.79 14.82 -9.40
N ARG A 431 12.83 15.62 -10.49
CA ARG A 431 11.78 15.66 -11.52
C ARG A 431 11.67 14.35 -12.32
N ASN A 432 12.75 13.60 -12.45
CA ASN A 432 12.79 12.31 -13.14
C ASN A 432 12.25 11.19 -12.24
N LEU A 433 12.64 11.17 -10.96
CA LEU A 433 12.09 10.22 -9.98
C LEU A 433 10.61 10.49 -9.69
N LYS A 434 10.18 11.75 -9.53
CA LYS A 434 8.76 12.09 -9.42
C LYS A 434 7.95 11.67 -10.65
N ARG A 435 8.53 11.74 -11.86
CA ARG A 435 7.89 11.18 -13.07
C ARG A 435 7.78 9.65 -13.04
N LYS A 436 8.70 8.93 -12.39
CA LYS A 436 8.55 7.49 -12.13
C LYS A 436 7.42 7.22 -11.12
N LEU A 437 7.35 7.94 -10.01
CA LEU A 437 6.28 7.75 -9.00
C LEU A 437 4.85 7.94 -9.57
N LEU A 438 4.70 8.67 -10.68
CA LEU A 438 3.41 8.83 -11.39
C LEU A 438 3.11 7.74 -12.45
N THR A 439 3.98 6.76 -12.70
CA THR A 439 3.67 5.67 -13.65
C THR A 439 2.65 4.68 -13.05
N PRO A 440 1.86 3.97 -13.88
CA PRO A 440 0.78 3.11 -13.39
C PRO A 440 1.26 1.89 -12.57
N GLU A 441 2.54 1.51 -12.63
CA GLU A 441 3.11 0.52 -11.70
C GLU A 441 3.05 1.04 -10.26
N TYR A 442 3.50 2.28 -10.03
CA TYR A 442 3.73 2.86 -8.71
C TYR A 442 2.57 3.72 -8.17
N LYS A 443 1.78 4.34 -9.05
CA LYS A 443 0.67 5.21 -8.65
C LYS A 443 -0.32 4.49 -7.73
N ASP A 444 -0.67 5.07 -6.59
CA ASP A 444 -1.59 4.51 -5.60
C ASP A 444 -1.18 3.11 -5.08
N ILE A 445 0.12 2.76 -5.11
CA ILE A 445 0.57 1.41 -4.69
C ILE A 445 0.44 1.16 -3.19
N ASP A 446 0.52 2.19 -2.34
CA ASP A 446 0.43 2.03 -0.89
C ASP A 446 -0.96 1.54 -0.44
N GLU A 447 -2.04 2.10 -1.00
CA GLU A 447 -3.41 1.65 -0.71
C GLU A 447 -3.69 0.29 -1.37
N ARG A 448 -3.14 0.02 -2.56
CA ARG A 448 -3.20 -1.33 -3.18
C ARG A 448 -2.51 -2.38 -2.30
N HIS A 449 -1.32 -2.08 -1.79
CA HIS A 449 -0.57 -2.93 -0.86
C HIS A 449 -1.34 -3.12 0.45
N ARG A 450 -1.88 -2.04 1.04
CA ARG A 450 -2.71 -2.08 2.26
C ARG A 450 -3.94 -2.98 2.12
N VAL A 451 -4.70 -2.85 1.02
CA VAL A 451 -5.85 -3.71 0.74
C VAL A 451 -5.42 -5.18 0.62
N LYS A 452 -4.30 -5.46 -0.07
CA LYS A 452 -3.77 -6.83 -0.16
C LYS A 452 -3.22 -7.37 1.17
N MET A 453 -2.65 -6.52 2.01
CA MET A 453 -2.22 -6.89 3.37
C MET A 453 -3.43 -7.29 4.24
N ILE A 454 -4.54 -6.54 4.15
CA ILE A 454 -5.78 -6.86 4.86
C ILE A 454 -6.41 -8.16 4.33
N GLU A 455 -6.48 -8.36 3.01
CA GLU A 455 -6.93 -9.61 2.40
C GLU A 455 -6.07 -10.82 2.85
N TYR A 456 -4.74 -10.64 2.92
CA TYR A 456 -3.81 -11.69 3.37
C TYR A 456 -4.05 -12.07 4.83
N GLU A 457 -4.02 -11.11 5.75
CA GLU A 457 -4.19 -11.38 7.19
C GLU A 457 -5.57 -12.00 7.47
N THR A 458 -6.63 -11.50 6.82
CA THR A 458 -7.98 -12.08 6.95
C THR A 458 -8.02 -13.52 6.43
N THR A 459 -7.34 -13.82 5.33
CA THR A 459 -7.23 -15.19 4.79
C THR A 459 -6.39 -16.10 5.69
N MET A 460 -5.29 -15.60 6.26
CA MET A 460 -4.44 -16.34 7.19
C MET A 460 -5.17 -16.68 8.50
N ILE A 461 -5.99 -15.76 9.01
CA ILE A 461 -6.88 -16.02 10.15
C ILE A 461 -7.88 -17.13 9.79
N ALA A 462 -8.55 -17.05 8.63
CA ALA A 462 -9.49 -18.06 8.19
C ALA A 462 -8.86 -19.45 8.01
N VAL A 463 -7.65 -19.54 7.43
CA VAL A 463 -6.88 -20.80 7.33
C VAL A 463 -6.53 -21.34 8.73
N THR A 464 -6.08 -20.46 9.63
CA THR A 464 -5.73 -20.83 11.01
C THR A 464 -6.94 -21.36 11.78
N ASP A 465 -8.13 -20.78 11.56
CA ASP A 465 -9.38 -21.25 12.17
C ASP A 465 -9.88 -22.55 11.56
N LEU A 466 -9.76 -22.74 10.24
CA LEU A 466 -10.04 -24.03 9.60
C LEU A 466 -9.14 -25.15 10.16
N ASP A 467 -7.85 -24.88 10.39
CA ASP A 467 -6.94 -25.81 11.06
C ASP A 467 -7.37 -26.08 12.52
N LYS A 468 -7.83 -25.06 13.28
CA LYS A 468 -8.39 -25.27 14.63
C LYS A 468 -9.62 -26.18 14.57
N TYR A 469 -10.57 -25.93 13.68
CA TYR A 469 -11.79 -26.74 13.54
C TYR A 469 -11.47 -28.17 13.11
N HIS A 470 -10.59 -28.36 12.13
CA HIS A 470 -10.13 -29.69 11.72
C HIS A 470 -9.49 -30.44 12.89
N ASN A 471 -8.53 -29.82 13.60
CA ASN A 471 -7.85 -30.46 14.72
C ASN A 471 -8.75 -30.67 15.96
N ALA A 472 -9.81 -29.87 16.13
CA ALA A 472 -10.81 -30.07 17.17
C ALA A 472 -11.76 -31.23 16.85
N LEU A 473 -12.29 -31.28 15.62
CA LEU A 473 -13.10 -32.39 15.11
C LEU A 473 -12.32 -33.71 15.16
N ASP A 474 -11.05 -33.69 14.74
CA ASP A 474 -10.17 -34.86 14.73
C ASP A 474 -9.98 -35.45 16.15
N LYS A 475 -9.71 -34.59 17.14
CA LYS A 475 -9.63 -34.98 18.55
C LYS A 475 -10.97 -35.46 19.11
N ALA A 476 -12.08 -34.84 18.71
CA ALA A 476 -13.42 -35.26 19.11
C ALA A 476 -13.77 -36.65 18.56
N LEU A 477 -13.45 -36.93 17.29
CA LEU A 477 -13.64 -38.23 16.67
C LEU A 477 -12.78 -39.32 17.31
N LEU A 478 -11.49 -39.05 17.58
CA LEU A 478 -10.61 -39.97 18.32
C LEU A 478 -11.14 -40.27 19.72
N ARG A 479 -11.57 -39.24 20.46
CA ARG A 479 -12.13 -39.40 21.82
C ARG A 479 -13.44 -40.18 21.80
N TYR A 480 -14.35 -39.86 20.87
CA TYR A 480 -15.64 -40.55 20.73
C TYR A 480 -15.44 -42.02 20.36
N HIS A 481 -14.52 -42.31 19.43
CA HIS A 481 -14.16 -43.66 19.04
C HIS A 481 -13.58 -44.47 20.20
N GLY A 482 -12.58 -43.93 20.91
CA GLY A 482 -11.99 -44.58 22.09
C GLY A 482 -13.02 -44.84 23.19
N MET A 483 -13.86 -43.86 23.50
CA MET A 483 -14.96 -43.98 24.47
C MET A 483 -15.97 -45.07 24.05
N LYS A 484 -16.35 -45.14 22.78
CA LYS A 484 -17.26 -46.19 22.29
C LYS A 484 -16.62 -47.58 22.32
N ILE A 485 -15.32 -47.70 22.05
CA ILE A 485 -14.60 -48.97 22.21
C ILE A 485 -14.50 -49.36 23.70
N GLU A 486 -14.42 -48.41 24.62
CA GLU A 486 -14.50 -48.68 26.06
C GLU A 486 -15.90 -49.13 26.51
N ASP A 487 -16.97 -48.43 26.08
CA ASP A 487 -18.38 -48.84 26.27
C ASP A 487 -18.61 -50.29 25.82
N ILE A 488 -18.20 -50.60 24.57
CA ILE A 488 -18.33 -51.94 23.97
C ILE A 488 -17.57 -52.97 24.80
N ASN A 489 -16.34 -52.68 25.21
CA ASN A 489 -15.51 -53.60 25.99
C ASN A 489 -16.01 -53.82 27.42
N LYS A 490 -16.74 -52.87 28.00
CA LYS A 490 -17.43 -53.06 29.29
C LYS A 490 -18.57 -54.07 29.14
N ILE A 491 -19.47 -53.84 28.19
CA ILE A 491 -20.66 -54.69 27.98
C ILE A 491 -20.24 -56.10 27.50
N ILE A 492 -19.24 -56.20 26.62
CA ILE A 492 -18.62 -57.49 26.24
C ILE A 492 -18.16 -58.28 27.47
N ARG A 493 -17.53 -57.63 28.46
CA ARG A 493 -16.99 -58.30 29.66
C ARG A 493 -18.10 -58.80 30.60
N GLU A 494 -19.11 -57.97 30.79
CA GLU A 494 -20.28 -58.28 31.61
C GLU A 494 -21.04 -59.46 30.99
N LEU A 495 -21.35 -59.39 29.69
CA LEU A 495 -21.99 -60.48 28.95
C LEU A 495 -21.13 -61.74 28.88
N TRP A 496 -19.83 -61.65 28.58
CA TRP A 496 -18.95 -62.83 28.49
C TRP A 496 -18.91 -63.62 29.82
N THR A 497 -18.91 -62.92 30.96
CA THR A 497 -18.91 -63.53 32.30
C THR A 497 -20.25 -64.22 32.61
N LEU A 498 -21.36 -63.67 32.09
CA LEU A 498 -22.69 -64.28 32.18
C LEU A 498 -22.83 -65.49 31.26
N THR A 499 -22.33 -65.39 30.01
CA THR A 499 -22.51 -66.45 29.01
C THR A 499 -21.53 -67.61 29.13
N TYR A 500 -20.24 -67.33 29.36
CA TYR A 500 -19.19 -68.34 29.25
C TYR A 500 -18.92 -69.03 30.58
N LYS A 501 -18.90 -70.38 30.56
CA LYS A 501 -18.62 -71.22 31.75
C LYS A 501 -17.27 -71.93 31.71
N GLY A 502 -16.56 -71.85 30.59
CA GLY A 502 -15.19 -72.37 30.46
C GLY A 502 -14.18 -71.62 31.34
N ARG A 503 -13.29 -72.36 32.01
CA ARG A 503 -12.28 -71.80 32.95
C ARG A 503 -11.04 -71.26 32.26
N ASP A 504 -10.98 -71.29 30.93
CA ASP A 504 -9.75 -71.14 30.16
C ASP A 504 -9.67 -69.80 29.37
N ILE A 505 -10.71 -68.98 29.41
CA ILE A 505 -10.73 -67.58 28.93
C ILE A 505 -11.43 -66.71 29.97
N ASN A 506 -10.69 -65.81 30.63
CA ASN A 506 -11.20 -64.95 31.69
C ASN A 506 -12.06 -63.79 31.17
N ASN A 507 -11.71 -63.25 30.00
CA ASN A 507 -12.45 -62.17 29.33
C ASN A 507 -12.09 -62.11 27.85
N ILE A 508 -12.94 -61.51 27.02
CA ILE A 508 -12.61 -61.10 25.65
C ILE A 508 -12.71 -59.57 25.50
N ALA A 509 -12.04 -58.99 24.51
CA ALA A 509 -12.05 -57.55 24.25
C ALA A 509 -11.83 -57.23 22.76
N LEU A 510 -12.53 -56.22 22.26
CA LEU A 510 -12.30 -55.59 20.96
C LEU A 510 -11.18 -54.54 21.10
N VAL A 511 -10.05 -54.77 20.44
CA VAL A 511 -8.90 -53.85 20.42
C VAL A 511 -8.79 -53.20 19.04
N SER A 512 -8.91 -51.88 19.00
CA SER A 512 -8.67 -51.06 17.82
C SER A 512 -7.26 -50.50 17.82
N GLY A 513 -6.42 -50.93 16.86
CA GLY A 513 -5.19 -50.23 16.53
C GLY A 513 -5.48 -49.11 15.52
N ALA A 514 -5.06 -47.88 15.82
CA ALA A 514 -4.96 -46.83 14.81
C ALA A 514 -3.61 -47.00 14.10
N GLU A 515 -3.62 -47.18 12.77
CA GLU A 515 -2.37 -47.25 12.01
C GLU A 515 -1.81 -45.84 11.79
N SER A 516 -0.77 -45.48 12.54
CA SER A 516 -0.04 -44.20 12.41
C SER A 516 0.96 -44.20 11.24
N SER A 517 0.62 -44.91 10.15
CA SER A 517 1.49 -45.29 9.04
C SER A 517 1.61 -44.23 7.92
N GLY A 518 1.88 -42.97 8.29
CA GLY A 518 2.42 -41.94 7.38
C GLY A 518 1.56 -41.45 6.20
N GLY A 519 0.37 -42.03 5.99
CA GLY A 519 -0.54 -41.66 4.90
C GLY A 519 -1.16 -40.26 5.03
N THR A 520 -1.75 -39.78 3.93
CA THR A 520 -2.49 -38.51 3.89
C THR A 520 -3.64 -38.52 4.90
N LYS A 521 -3.78 -37.44 5.69
CA LYS A 521 -4.68 -37.34 6.86
C LYS A 521 -6.17 -37.67 6.63
N ALA A 522 -6.62 -37.74 5.38
CA ALA A 522 -8.03 -37.86 4.98
C ALA A 522 -8.65 -39.26 5.20
N ALA A 523 -7.85 -40.32 5.38
CA ALA A 523 -8.37 -41.69 5.57
C ALA A 523 -7.59 -42.45 6.65
N ARG A 524 -8.12 -42.50 7.88
CA ARG A 524 -7.58 -43.37 8.94
C ARG A 524 -8.14 -44.78 8.85
N SER A 525 -7.27 -45.74 8.54
CA SER A 525 -7.53 -47.16 8.78
C SER A 525 -7.50 -47.45 10.28
N TYR A 526 -8.62 -47.94 10.81
CA TYR A 526 -8.68 -48.58 12.13
C TYR A 526 -8.62 -50.10 11.93
N ASN A 527 -7.61 -50.73 12.53
CA ASN A 527 -7.39 -52.17 12.45
C ASN A 527 -7.95 -52.82 13.72
N TYR A 528 -9.04 -53.58 13.57
CA TYR A 528 -9.76 -54.19 14.69
C TYR A 528 -9.40 -55.67 14.85
N ARG A 529 -9.07 -56.06 16.08
CA ARG A 529 -8.87 -57.47 16.47
C ARG A 529 -9.61 -57.79 17.77
N VAL A 530 -10.04 -59.04 17.91
CA VAL A 530 -10.62 -59.54 19.16
C VAL A 530 -9.53 -60.29 19.92
N VAL A 531 -9.23 -59.86 21.14
CA VAL A 531 -8.28 -60.53 22.03
C VAL A 531 -9.01 -61.23 23.16
N MET A 532 -8.45 -62.35 23.62
CA MET A 532 -8.85 -63.07 24.83
C MET A 532 -7.77 -62.92 25.90
N THR A 533 -8.19 -62.77 27.15
CA THR A 533 -7.31 -62.79 28.33
C THR A 533 -7.35 -64.19 28.96
N LYS A 534 -6.17 -64.81 29.11
CA LYS A 534 -5.99 -66.13 29.74
C LYS A 534 -4.95 -66.01 30.86
N GLY A 535 -5.41 -66.07 32.10
CA GLY A 535 -4.63 -65.62 33.25
C GLY A 535 -4.20 -64.17 33.06
N ASN A 536 -2.89 -63.91 33.13
CA ASN A 536 -2.33 -62.57 32.97
C ASN A 536 -1.93 -62.22 31.52
N THR A 537 -2.22 -63.08 30.54
CA THR A 537 -1.75 -62.93 29.15
C THR A 537 -2.90 -62.61 28.20
N GLN A 538 -2.77 -61.55 27.39
CA GLN A 538 -3.66 -61.29 26.26
C GLN A 538 -3.17 -62.00 25.00
N LEU A 539 -4.08 -62.63 24.26
CA LEU A 539 -3.82 -63.37 23.02
C LEU A 539 -4.88 -62.99 21.97
N ASP A 540 -4.49 -62.88 20.70
CA ASP A 540 -5.47 -62.76 19.61
C ASP A 540 -6.35 -64.02 19.54
N MET A 541 -7.67 -63.87 19.39
CA MET A 541 -8.58 -65.02 19.24
C MET A 541 -8.50 -65.65 17.84
N ARG A 542 -8.08 -64.90 16.81
CA ARG A 542 -8.10 -65.36 15.41
C ARG A 542 -7.21 -66.60 15.22
N GLY A 543 -7.84 -67.72 14.91
CA GLY A 543 -7.16 -69.02 14.75
C GLY A 543 -6.72 -69.67 16.07
N ARG A 544 -7.21 -69.21 17.23
CA ARG A 544 -6.82 -69.71 18.57
C ARG A 544 -7.99 -70.07 19.48
N CYS A 545 -9.22 -70.09 18.97
CA CYS A 545 -10.44 -70.41 19.72
C CYS A 545 -11.28 -71.50 19.03
N SER A 546 -12.05 -72.25 19.81
CA SER A 546 -12.91 -73.35 19.35
C SER A 546 -14.13 -72.89 18.55
N ALA A 547 -14.86 -73.82 17.93
CA ALA A 547 -16.10 -73.51 17.22
C ALA A 547 -17.14 -72.82 18.13
N GLY A 548 -17.44 -73.40 19.30
CA GLY A 548 -18.35 -72.80 20.27
C GLY A 548 -17.87 -71.46 20.83
N GLN A 549 -16.57 -71.33 21.16
CA GLN A 549 -15.99 -70.06 21.60
C GLN A 549 -16.15 -68.96 20.53
N ARG A 550 -16.03 -69.29 19.25
CA ARG A 550 -16.24 -68.34 18.13
C ARG A 550 -17.71 -67.92 18.00
N VAL A 551 -18.65 -68.86 18.11
CA VAL A 551 -20.08 -68.56 18.04
C VAL A 551 -20.49 -67.67 19.22
N LEU A 552 -20.13 -68.05 20.45
CA LEU A 552 -20.45 -67.29 21.66
C LEU A 552 -19.83 -65.88 21.65
N ALA A 553 -18.56 -65.75 21.26
CA ALA A 553 -17.90 -64.45 21.16
C ALA A 553 -18.55 -63.56 20.08
N SER A 554 -18.96 -64.14 18.95
CA SER A 554 -19.69 -63.41 17.89
C SER A 554 -21.03 -62.89 18.39
N ILE A 555 -21.79 -63.72 19.12
CA ILE A 555 -23.07 -63.32 19.74
C ILE A 555 -22.84 -62.20 20.77
N VAL A 556 -21.94 -62.40 21.74
CA VAL A 556 -21.61 -61.39 22.77
C VAL A 556 -21.17 -60.04 22.17
N ILE A 557 -20.35 -60.06 21.12
CA ILE A 557 -19.94 -58.83 20.42
C ILE A 557 -21.14 -58.18 19.70
N ARG A 558 -22.03 -58.95 19.06
CA ARG A 558 -23.24 -58.40 18.42
C ARG A 558 -24.21 -57.80 19.44
N LEU A 559 -24.40 -58.44 20.60
CA LEU A 559 -25.21 -57.92 21.71
C LEU A 559 -24.67 -56.56 22.20
N ALA A 560 -23.36 -56.46 22.45
CA ALA A 560 -22.71 -55.22 22.90
C ALA A 560 -22.73 -54.11 21.85
N LEU A 561 -22.55 -54.43 20.56
CA LEU A 561 -22.67 -53.46 19.47
C LEU A 561 -24.11 -52.93 19.34
N ALA A 562 -25.12 -53.80 19.46
CA ALA A 562 -26.52 -53.39 19.46
C ALA A 562 -26.86 -52.49 20.68
N GLU A 563 -26.28 -52.75 21.85
CA GLU A 563 -26.47 -51.89 23.03
C GLU A 563 -25.83 -50.49 22.86
N THR A 564 -24.61 -50.44 22.34
CA THR A 564 -23.81 -49.20 22.30
C THR A 564 -24.14 -48.25 21.14
N PHE A 565 -24.74 -48.76 20.05
CA PHE A 565 -25.09 -47.99 18.85
C PHE A 565 -26.60 -47.97 18.54
N CYS A 566 -27.36 -49.04 18.83
CA CYS A 566 -28.75 -49.18 18.36
C CYS A 566 -29.80 -48.76 19.40
N LEU A 567 -29.50 -47.75 20.24
CA LEU A 567 -30.39 -47.24 21.30
C LEU A 567 -31.82 -46.91 20.81
N ASN A 568 -31.96 -46.46 19.56
CA ASN A 568 -33.25 -46.08 18.95
C ASN A 568 -33.85 -47.20 18.06
N CYS A 569 -33.16 -48.34 17.91
CA CYS A 569 -33.53 -49.45 17.02
C CYS A 569 -33.24 -50.78 17.73
N GLY A 570 -34.10 -51.16 18.68
CA GLY A 570 -33.91 -52.33 19.53
C GLY A 570 -34.26 -53.68 18.87
N VAL A 571 -34.39 -53.74 17.54
CA VAL A 571 -34.69 -55.00 16.83
C VAL A 571 -33.42 -55.83 16.65
N MET A 572 -33.46 -57.08 17.09
CA MET A 572 -32.33 -58.00 17.02
C MET A 572 -32.77 -59.42 16.67
N ALA A 573 -32.13 -60.03 15.66
CA ALA A 573 -32.37 -61.40 15.26
C ALA A 573 -31.16 -62.29 15.59
N LEU A 574 -31.42 -63.40 16.27
CA LEU A 574 -30.48 -64.49 16.55
C LEU A 574 -30.96 -65.76 15.85
N ASP A 575 -30.15 -66.24 14.92
CA ASP A 575 -30.43 -67.43 14.10
C ASP A 575 -29.47 -68.55 14.54
N GLU A 576 -30.05 -69.67 14.98
CA GLU A 576 -29.40 -70.83 15.61
C GLU A 576 -28.28 -70.49 16.62
N PRO A 577 -28.58 -69.70 17.68
CA PRO A 577 -27.57 -69.18 18.60
C PRO A 577 -26.85 -70.24 19.44
N THR A 578 -27.39 -71.46 19.55
CA THR A 578 -26.78 -72.59 20.26
C THR A 578 -25.82 -73.43 19.42
N THR A 579 -25.62 -73.08 18.15
CA THR A 579 -24.73 -73.78 17.21
C THR A 579 -23.33 -74.04 17.80
N ASN A 580 -22.97 -75.31 17.99
CA ASN A 580 -21.71 -75.76 18.61
C ASN A 580 -21.47 -75.31 20.07
N LEU A 581 -22.52 -74.99 20.84
CA LEU A 581 -22.43 -74.77 22.28
C LEU A 581 -22.72 -76.07 23.06
N ASP A 582 -22.04 -76.23 24.20
CA ASP A 582 -22.37 -77.23 25.21
C ASP A 582 -23.49 -76.75 26.14
N TYR A 583 -24.05 -77.65 26.95
CA TYR A 583 -25.16 -77.37 27.86
C TYR A 583 -24.90 -76.19 28.83
N GLU A 584 -23.68 -76.06 29.37
CA GLU A 584 -23.35 -74.99 30.30
C GLU A 584 -23.31 -73.62 29.61
N ASN A 585 -22.78 -73.54 28.38
CA ASN A 585 -22.75 -72.31 27.60
C ASN A 585 -24.11 -72.00 26.94
N LYS A 586 -24.92 -73.01 26.58
CA LYS A 586 -26.34 -72.81 26.23
C LYS A 586 -27.09 -72.12 27.37
N ARG A 587 -26.98 -72.66 28.59
CA ARG A 587 -27.64 -72.09 29.77
C ARG A 587 -27.12 -70.70 30.12
N GLY A 588 -25.80 -70.49 30.07
CA GLY A 588 -25.20 -69.16 30.25
C GLY A 588 -25.72 -68.14 29.24
N LEU A 589 -25.93 -68.54 27.99
CA LEU A 589 -26.54 -67.70 26.97
C LEU A 589 -28.01 -67.40 27.26
N ALA A 590 -28.79 -68.39 27.73
CA ALA A 590 -30.19 -68.18 28.11
C ALA A 590 -30.33 -67.17 29.26
N VAL A 591 -29.50 -67.29 30.31
CA VAL A 591 -29.43 -66.31 31.42
C VAL A 591 -29.11 -64.90 30.91
N ALA A 592 -28.11 -64.75 30.04
CA ALA A 592 -27.73 -63.45 29.51
C ALA A 592 -28.82 -62.82 28.63
N LEU A 593 -29.52 -63.61 27.81
CA LEU A 593 -30.62 -63.12 26.99
C LEU A 593 -31.83 -62.74 27.86
N ALA A 594 -32.19 -63.55 28.86
CA ALA A 594 -33.26 -63.24 29.81
C ALA A 594 -32.98 -61.92 30.55
N GLN A 595 -31.74 -61.71 31.01
CA GLN A 595 -31.33 -60.45 31.65
C GLN A 595 -31.38 -59.25 30.68
N ILE A 596 -31.00 -59.41 29.41
CA ILE A 596 -31.12 -58.34 28.39
C ILE A 596 -32.60 -58.02 28.12
N ILE A 597 -33.47 -59.02 28.02
CA ILE A 597 -34.91 -58.84 27.83
C ILE A 597 -35.50 -58.08 29.01
N ALA A 598 -35.26 -58.53 30.25
CA ALA A 598 -35.77 -57.87 31.45
C ALA A 598 -35.26 -56.42 31.58
N ASN A 599 -33.96 -56.17 31.33
CA ASN A 599 -33.38 -54.81 31.38
C ASN A 599 -33.95 -53.87 30.29
N ARG A 600 -34.42 -54.40 29.15
CA ARG A 600 -34.91 -53.62 28.01
C ARG A 600 -36.43 -53.66 27.82
N ALA A 601 -37.18 -54.43 28.61
CA ALA A 601 -38.64 -54.48 28.52
C ALA A 601 -39.31 -53.12 28.77
N ALA A 602 -38.71 -52.26 29.60
CA ALA A 602 -39.14 -50.88 29.80
C ALA A 602 -38.86 -49.96 28.58
N GLN A 603 -38.18 -50.44 27.54
CA GLN A 603 -37.90 -49.71 26.30
C GLN A 603 -38.92 -50.11 25.22
N HIS A 604 -39.81 -49.19 24.87
CA HIS A 604 -40.92 -49.38 23.91
C HIS A 604 -40.51 -49.88 22.50
N ASN A 605 -39.20 -49.87 22.17
CA ASN A 605 -38.68 -50.20 20.84
C ASN A 605 -37.74 -51.43 20.83
N PHE A 606 -37.73 -52.27 21.87
CA PHE A 606 -36.92 -53.51 21.90
C PHE A 606 -37.70 -54.72 21.37
N GLN A 607 -37.08 -55.50 20.48
CA GLN A 607 -37.65 -56.72 19.92
C GLN A 607 -36.54 -57.76 19.69
N LEU A 608 -36.60 -58.88 20.40
CA LEU A 608 -35.74 -60.04 20.13
C LEU A 608 -36.49 -61.07 19.28
N VAL A 609 -35.90 -61.49 18.17
CA VAL A 609 -36.31 -62.66 17.39
C VAL A 609 -35.25 -63.74 17.58
N CYS A 610 -35.65 -64.90 18.08
CA CYS A 610 -34.79 -66.07 18.20
C CYS A 610 -35.34 -67.20 17.33
N ILE A 611 -34.51 -67.73 16.43
CA ILE A 611 -34.82 -68.90 15.60
C ILE A 611 -33.95 -70.05 16.08
N THR A 612 -34.55 -71.18 16.46
CA THR A 612 -33.80 -72.40 16.75
C THR A 612 -34.64 -73.67 16.62
N HIS A 613 -33.97 -74.80 16.37
CA HIS A 613 -34.49 -76.16 16.53
C HIS A 613 -34.15 -76.79 17.91
N ASP A 614 -33.50 -76.04 18.79
CA ASP A 614 -33.01 -76.51 20.09
C ASP A 614 -34.09 -76.36 21.20
N GLU A 615 -35.02 -77.30 21.25
CA GLU A 615 -36.14 -77.32 22.22
C GLU A 615 -35.66 -77.24 23.69
N GLU A 616 -34.51 -77.84 24.00
CA GLU A 616 -33.87 -77.76 25.31
C GLU A 616 -33.52 -76.30 25.68
N PHE A 617 -32.97 -75.53 24.74
CA PHE A 617 -32.66 -74.12 24.93
C PHE A 617 -33.91 -73.24 25.02
N VAL A 618 -35.00 -73.56 24.31
CA VAL A 618 -36.29 -72.86 24.46
C VAL A 618 -36.84 -73.07 25.87
N SER A 619 -36.76 -74.30 26.41
CA SER A 619 -37.13 -74.58 27.81
C SER A 619 -36.21 -73.86 28.81
N MET A 620 -34.89 -73.81 28.58
CA MET A 620 -33.98 -72.98 29.39
C MET A 620 -34.38 -71.50 29.37
N MET A 621 -34.70 -70.95 28.20
CA MET A 621 -35.14 -69.56 28.05
C MET A 621 -36.43 -69.29 28.85
N LYS A 622 -37.46 -70.14 28.74
CA LYS A 622 -38.70 -70.01 29.52
C LYS A 622 -38.43 -70.04 31.03
N ASN A 623 -37.60 -70.97 31.50
CA ASN A 623 -37.24 -71.09 32.90
C ASN A 623 -36.51 -69.84 33.41
N GLU A 624 -35.40 -69.44 32.79
CA GLU A 624 -34.60 -68.29 33.25
C GLU A 624 -35.40 -66.97 33.14
N LEU A 625 -36.21 -66.78 32.09
CA LEU A 625 -37.14 -65.65 31.97
C LEU A 625 -38.13 -65.59 33.14
N SER A 626 -38.72 -66.71 33.54
CA SER A 626 -39.67 -66.75 34.67
C SER A 626 -39.08 -66.37 36.04
N THR A 627 -37.75 -66.33 36.18
CA THR A 627 -37.07 -65.87 37.41
C THR A 627 -36.97 -64.35 37.51
N HIS A 628 -37.11 -63.64 36.38
CA HIS A 628 -37.10 -62.19 36.30
C HIS A 628 -38.53 -61.63 36.45
N THR A 629 -38.65 -60.39 36.92
CA THR A 629 -39.95 -59.74 37.15
C THR A 629 -39.99 -58.34 36.53
N GLY A 630 -41.19 -57.86 36.19
CA GLY A 630 -41.39 -56.51 35.62
C GLY A 630 -41.47 -56.43 34.09
N PHE A 631 -41.72 -57.55 33.41
CA PHE A 631 -42.02 -57.61 31.97
C PHE A 631 -43.06 -58.69 31.69
N ASP A 632 -43.79 -58.56 30.58
CA ASP A 632 -44.75 -59.56 30.13
C ASP A 632 -44.03 -60.70 29.41
N MET A 633 -44.38 -61.95 29.75
CA MET A 633 -43.87 -63.13 29.06
C MET A 633 -44.42 -63.20 27.63
N PRO A 634 -43.70 -63.80 26.66
CA PRO A 634 -44.25 -64.05 25.33
C PRO A 634 -45.54 -64.88 25.43
N GLU A 635 -46.62 -64.49 24.74
CA GLU A 635 -47.86 -65.29 24.75
C GLU A 635 -47.71 -66.61 23.97
N LYS A 636 -46.93 -66.59 22.88
CA LYS A 636 -46.85 -67.67 21.89
C LYS A 636 -45.45 -67.77 21.29
N TYR A 637 -45.10 -68.95 20.79
CA TYR A 637 -44.00 -69.15 19.85
C TYR A 637 -44.50 -69.71 18.52
N PHE A 638 -43.68 -69.60 17.47
CA PHE A 638 -44.03 -70.00 16.11
C PHE A 638 -43.19 -71.20 15.67
N GLN A 639 -43.79 -72.39 15.67
CA GLN A 639 -43.16 -73.60 15.15
C GLN A 639 -43.32 -73.64 13.63
N VAL A 640 -42.19 -73.60 12.90
CA VAL A 640 -42.16 -73.72 11.45
C VAL A 640 -41.88 -75.17 11.07
N SER A 641 -42.80 -75.79 10.35
CA SER A 641 -42.74 -77.20 9.92
C SER A 641 -42.92 -77.31 8.40
N ARG A 642 -42.53 -78.45 7.83
CA ARG A 642 -42.61 -78.70 6.38
C ARG A 642 -43.74 -79.69 6.08
N GLU A 643 -44.79 -79.21 5.42
CA GLU A 643 -45.97 -79.99 5.06
C GLU A 643 -45.97 -80.26 3.54
N GLU A 644 -46.43 -81.43 3.11
CA GLU A 644 -46.57 -81.74 1.67
C GLU A 644 -47.98 -81.38 1.20
N GLY A 645 -48.05 -80.50 0.20
CA GLY A 645 -49.29 -80.05 -0.41
C GLY A 645 -49.88 -81.07 -1.39
N PRO A 646 -51.17 -80.94 -1.75
CA PRO A 646 -51.86 -81.87 -2.66
C PRO A 646 -51.33 -81.87 -4.11
N ASP A 647 -50.37 -81.01 -4.44
CA ASP A 647 -49.66 -80.94 -5.72
C ASP A 647 -48.25 -81.55 -5.68
N GLY A 648 -47.88 -82.23 -4.59
CA GLY A 648 -46.56 -82.83 -4.37
C GLY A 648 -45.43 -81.82 -4.12
N LYS A 649 -45.76 -80.55 -3.85
CA LYS A 649 -44.78 -79.55 -3.38
C LYS A 649 -44.83 -79.42 -1.88
N HIS A 650 -43.68 -79.16 -1.27
CA HIS A 650 -43.60 -78.87 0.16
C HIS A 650 -43.80 -77.38 0.45
N TYR A 651 -44.63 -77.09 1.44
CA TYR A 651 -44.93 -75.75 1.95
C TYR A 651 -44.45 -75.61 3.40
N SER A 652 -44.13 -74.39 3.82
CA SER A 652 -43.83 -74.08 5.22
C SER A 652 -45.11 -73.81 5.98
N LYS A 653 -45.49 -74.72 6.88
CA LYS A 653 -46.62 -74.57 7.79
C LYS A 653 -46.13 -73.90 9.08
N ILE A 654 -46.70 -72.75 9.43
CA ILE A 654 -46.36 -72.02 10.65
C ILE A 654 -47.50 -72.23 11.66
N ASN A 655 -47.21 -72.97 12.73
CA ASN A 655 -48.13 -73.15 13.85
C ASN A 655 -47.78 -72.13 14.94
N ALA A 656 -48.76 -71.39 15.45
CA ALA A 656 -48.60 -70.64 16.69
C ALA A 656 -49.00 -71.53 17.86
N ILE A 657 -48.10 -71.71 18.83
CA ILE A 657 -48.26 -72.57 20.00
C ILE A 657 -48.13 -71.69 21.24
N ASP A 658 -48.92 -71.94 22.27
CA ASP A 658 -48.96 -71.09 23.46
C ASP A 658 -47.70 -71.30 24.30
N TRP A 659 -47.08 -70.21 24.76
CA TRP A 659 -45.77 -70.26 25.43
C TRP A 659 -45.83 -71.04 26.75
N ASP A 660 -47.01 -71.09 27.39
CA ASP A 660 -47.25 -71.88 28.59
C ASP A 660 -47.21 -73.40 28.35
N GLU A 661 -47.31 -73.89 27.11
CA GLU A 661 -47.26 -75.32 26.75
C GLU A 661 -45.83 -75.90 26.61
N ILE A 662 -44.79 -75.05 26.68
CA ILE A 662 -43.34 -75.39 26.62
C ILE A 662 -42.82 -76.02 27.94
#